data_AF-A0A5N5KIX9-F1
#
_entry.id   AF-A0A5N5KIX9-F1
#
_cell.length_a   1.000
_cell.length_b   1.000
_cell.length_c   1.000
_cell.angle_alpha   90.00
_cell.angle_beta   90.00
_cell.angle_gamma   90.00
#
_symmetry.space_group_name_H-M   'P 1'
#
loop_
_entity.id
_entity.type
_entity.pdbx_description
1 polymer ?
#
loop_
_entity_poly.entity_id
_entity_poly.type
_entity_poly.pdbx_seq_one_letter_code
_entity_poly.pdbx_strand_id
1 'polypeptide(L)'
;MASATKKEVRTAIDEYIAGLQTSLRKLNQEIHQTPELAYEEHHAHDAICGFLESLGISVTRHAYGLSTAFEAVVGDSAGRCVSFNAEYDALWEIGHACGHNLIATASITGFLALAFAIKKFGLPGRAKLLGTPAEEDGGGKIDLIRAGAYEKTDVVLMMHPMAEEEFDGGSVRGIAGRSSIACYDMMAIYRGVSAHASASPWEGTNALDAIVGAYINISMLRQQMRPDERVHGAITQAPSITNAIPELTRTKYTIRSRTMDRAKALGGRVRRCLEAAALATGCELEVQEEQIYADLIVNPPLCEAFRLCMEDQGERLLETDEILMAGSTDQGNVSHVVPALHALIGIPVGNGAKCHTREFAMAAGTEEAHGRTITAGKAMAMTGWIMLVDDPSYHRVRDAFSVPSSRTSLSSSPTSFFGHTQSLISIIKVAMSSQPVEVPVVGIADFTPETARQVRRKVDLILLPMLGVCFFLQFLDKQTLSYSSLLGLLQDTNLHGKQFSWTASIFYFGYMFWSYPTAYLAVRMRIGKYLAGTVVLWAGILMCHAACHNFGGLMAVRFFLGAFEAAIAPGFSLVMGTWYTRREQPLRYGLWFCGAPFATLLGGVISYGIGHIEGSLASWKLLFLIFGAVTAAWGLVALIFLPDSPANAFWLSKSQRKIAAHRVLVDSQGNAQGSYQRYQVVEAFKDPATWFLMLYTFSVNIANGGLTAFGSLVVQGFGYKGLQALLIQMPSGAAQLSFVLISAALCSWLPNIRTLTMIILTLISVVGMLMMYALDHSNQSGRLAGFCLSLAFSANMPLAMSLITSNVAGYTKRSVVNACVSVMYCVGNIVGPQFFSVDEAPNYPRGIRASIAGFCLGAFWLICLRVYLVLQNKRRAKELPNSSGTVPREVLMMEDKTDWEIPGGQYVL
;
A
#
# COMPACT_ATOMS: atom_id res chain seq x y z
N MET A 1 -21.44 -19.79 -58.03
CA MET A 1 -20.50 -20.76 -57.41
C MET A 1 -21.06 -21.11 -56.04
N ALA A 2 -21.04 -22.37 -55.62
CA ALA A 2 -21.49 -22.74 -54.29
C ALA A 2 -20.61 -22.01 -53.25
N SER A 3 -21.23 -21.27 -52.33
CA SER A 3 -20.52 -20.60 -51.24
C SER A 3 -19.78 -21.66 -50.42
N ALA A 4 -18.45 -21.53 -50.29
CA ALA A 4 -17.67 -22.41 -49.44
C ALA A 4 -18.23 -22.40 -48.01
N THR A 5 -18.39 -23.56 -47.39
CA THR A 5 -18.91 -23.67 -46.04
C THR A 5 -17.89 -23.18 -45.02
N LYS A 6 -18.36 -22.70 -43.85
CA LYS A 6 -17.49 -22.25 -42.74
C LYS A 6 -16.42 -23.30 -42.37
N LYS A 7 -16.79 -24.58 -42.40
CA LYS A 7 -15.88 -25.70 -42.08
C LYS A 7 -14.80 -25.89 -43.14
N GLU A 8 -15.13 -25.81 -44.43
CA GLU A 8 -14.16 -25.93 -45.53
C GLU A 8 -13.14 -24.79 -45.51
N VAL A 9 -13.59 -23.56 -45.25
CA VAL A 9 -12.70 -22.39 -45.15
C VAL A 9 -11.78 -22.52 -43.95
N ARG A 10 -12.31 -22.92 -42.79
CA ARG A 10 -11.51 -23.14 -41.57
C ARG A 10 -10.42 -24.19 -41.79
N THR A 11 -10.77 -25.37 -42.32
CA THR A 11 -9.79 -26.42 -42.60
C THR A 11 -8.70 -25.95 -43.56
N ALA A 12 -9.06 -25.21 -44.62
CA ALA A 12 -8.10 -24.67 -45.56
C ALA A 12 -7.15 -23.63 -44.92
N ILE A 13 -7.66 -22.78 -44.02
CA ILE A 13 -6.85 -21.84 -43.24
C ILE A 13 -5.90 -22.60 -42.30
N ASP A 14 -6.40 -23.64 -41.63
CA ASP A 14 -5.60 -24.42 -40.69
C ASP A 14 -4.40 -25.10 -41.38
N GLU A 15 -4.63 -25.72 -42.55
CA GLU A 15 -3.58 -26.31 -43.37
C GLU A 15 -2.57 -25.28 -43.88
N TYR A 16 -3.05 -24.12 -44.33
CA TYR A 16 -2.18 -23.05 -44.82
C TYR A 16 -1.28 -22.48 -43.72
N ILE A 17 -1.85 -22.16 -42.55
CA ILE A 17 -1.09 -21.63 -41.42
C ILE A 17 -0.16 -22.70 -40.82
N ALA A 18 -0.54 -23.98 -40.83
CA ALA A 18 0.37 -25.07 -40.43
C ALA A 18 1.66 -25.08 -41.26
N GLY A 19 1.56 -24.81 -42.57
CA GLY A 19 2.73 -24.67 -43.46
C GLY A 19 3.61 -23.45 -43.19
N LEU A 20 3.13 -22.46 -42.42
CA LEU A 20 3.85 -21.23 -42.09
C LEU A 20 4.34 -21.18 -40.63
N GLN A 21 4.01 -22.16 -39.79
CA GLN A 21 4.31 -22.13 -38.35
C GLN A 21 5.79 -21.86 -38.04
N THR A 22 6.70 -22.55 -38.71
CA THR A 22 8.15 -22.35 -38.48
C THR A 22 8.60 -20.93 -38.84
N SER A 23 8.10 -20.37 -39.94
CA SER A 23 8.47 -19.02 -40.37
C SER A 23 7.84 -17.95 -39.47
N LEU A 24 6.58 -18.13 -39.06
CA LEU A 24 5.90 -17.25 -38.11
C LEU A 24 6.58 -17.28 -36.74
N ARG A 25 7.03 -18.45 -36.29
CA ARG A 25 7.78 -18.58 -35.03
C ARG A 25 9.13 -17.88 -35.10
N LYS A 26 9.85 -18.03 -36.22
CA LYS A 26 11.12 -17.32 -36.43
C LYS A 26 10.94 -15.81 -36.39
N LEU A 27 9.94 -15.28 -37.09
CA LEU A 27 9.64 -13.84 -37.07
C LEU A 27 9.27 -13.36 -35.65
N ASN A 28 8.43 -14.10 -34.93
CA ASN A 28 8.07 -13.77 -33.55
C ASN A 28 9.30 -13.73 -32.62
N GLN A 29 10.23 -14.68 -32.75
CA GLN A 29 11.46 -14.73 -31.98
C GLN A 29 12.41 -13.59 -32.32
N GLU A 30 12.51 -13.23 -33.61
CA GLU A 30 13.33 -12.11 -34.07
C GLU A 30 12.86 -10.80 -33.44
N ILE A 31 11.56 -10.48 -33.54
CA ILE A 31 10.95 -9.32 -32.88
C ILE A 31 11.18 -9.38 -31.36
N HIS A 32 10.90 -10.53 -30.73
CA HIS A 32 11.03 -10.69 -29.28
C HIS A 32 12.46 -10.44 -28.75
N GLN A 33 13.48 -10.89 -29.50
CA GLN A 33 14.89 -10.78 -29.13
C GLN A 33 15.50 -9.41 -29.43
N THR A 34 14.81 -8.58 -30.23
CA THR A 34 15.25 -7.25 -30.64
C THR A 34 14.23 -6.19 -30.24
N PRO A 35 13.95 -6.03 -28.93
CA PRO A 35 12.96 -5.07 -28.48
C PRO A 35 13.38 -3.64 -28.82
N GLU A 36 12.51 -2.91 -29.53
CA GLU A 36 12.70 -1.52 -29.92
C GLU A 36 11.58 -0.65 -29.34
N LEU A 37 11.90 0.60 -28.98
CA LEU A 37 10.96 1.50 -28.32
C LEU A 37 9.95 2.11 -29.30
N ALA A 38 8.93 2.74 -28.74
CA ALA A 38 7.94 3.53 -29.47
C ALA A 38 8.59 4.49 -30.49
N TYR A 39 8.17 4.40 -31.75
CA TYR A 39 8.68 5.14 -32.93
C TYR A 39 10.09 4.78 -33.38
N GLU A 40 10.78 3.88 -32.68
CA GLU A 40 12.13 3.40 -33.00
C GLU A 40 12.13 1.95 -33.49
N GLU A 41 10.96 1.34 -33.67
CA GLU A 41 10.76 -0.07 -34.02
C GLU A 41 11.03 -0.42 -35.50
N HIS A 42 12.21 -0.02 -35.98
CA HIS A 42 12.68 -0.16 -37.35
C HIS A 42 13.00 -1.62 -37.73
N HIS A 43 13.68 -2.36 -36.85
CA HIS A 43 14.00 -3.76 -37.10
C HIS A 43 12.74 -4.63 -37.13
N ALA A 44 11.83 -4.45 -36.17
CA ALA A 44 10.56 -5.16 -36.17
C ALA A 44 9.73 -4.83 -37.42
N HIS A 45 9.64 -3.55 -37.80
CA HIS A 45 9.02 -3.10 -39.06
C HIS A 45 9.63 -3.81 -40.27
N ASP A 46 10.95 -3.80 -40.40
CA ASP A 46 11.63 -4.34 -41.58
C ASP A 46 11.53 -5.86 -41.68
N ALA A 47 11.61 -6.55 -40.54
CA ALA A 47 11.45 -8.00 -40.44
C ALA A 47 10.04 -8.42 -40.85
N ILE A 48 9.00 -7.72 -40.37
CA ILE A 48 7.60 -8.02 -40.75
C ILE A 48 7.37 -7.75 -42.23
N CYS A 49 7.80 -6.59 -42.74
CA CYS A 49 7.60 -6.25 -44.15
C CYS A 49 8.35 -7.23 -45.07
N GLY A 50 9.58 -7.58 -44.73
CA GLY A 50 10.39 -8.55 -45.51
C GLY A 50 9.78 -9.94 -45.49
N PHE A 51 9.22 -10.37 -44.36
CA PHE A 51 8.49 -11.63 -44.26
C PHE A 51 7.26 -11.65 -45.19
N LEU A 52 6.43 -10.60 -45.18
CA LEU A 52 5.25 -10.51 -46.05
C LEU A 52 5.62 -10.48 -47.54
N GLU A 53 6.64 -9.70 -47.91
CA GLU A 53 7.16 -9.62 -49.28
C GLU A 53 7.70 -10.98 -49.77
N SER A 54 8.34 -11.75 -48.89
CA SER A 54 8.81 -13.11 -49.20
C SER A 54 7.69 -14.09 -49.54
N LEU A 55 6.46 -13.82 -49.06
CA LEU A 55 5.25 -14.56 -49.38
C LEU A 55 4.52 -14.01 -50.62
N GLY A 56 5.11 -13.03 -51.31
CA GLY A 56 4.53 -12.38 -52.50
C GLY A 56 3.41 -11.39 -52.19
N ILE A 57 3.36 -10.85 -50.97
CA ILE A 57 2.41 -9.82 -50.57
C ILE A 57 3.07 -8.45 -50.72
N SER A 58 2.41 -7.53 -51.43
CA SER A 58 2.90 -6.16 -51.57
C SER A 58 2.67 -5.39 -50.27
N VAL A 59 3.73 -4.71 -49.80
CA VAL A 59 3.71 -3.91 -48.57
C VAL A 59 4.12 -2.48 -48.90
N THR A 60 3.34 -1.52 -48.39
CA THR A 60 3.72 -0.12 -48.32
C THR A 60 4.47 0.09 -47.02
N ARG A 61 5.80 0.10 -47.08
CA ARG A 61 6.68 0.44 -45.93
C ARG A 61 6.59 1.94 -45.61
N HIS A 62 6.84 2.31 -44.35
CA HIS A 62 6.80 3.71 -43.88
C HIS A 62 5.49 4.43 -44.24
N ALA A 63 4.38 3.72 -44.08
CA ALA A 63 3.06 4.17 -44.50
C ALA A 63 2.60 5.38 -43.67
N TYR A 64 1.72 6.21 -44.26
CA TYR A 64 1.02 7.28 -43.53
C TYR A 64 1.93 8.34 -42.87
N GLY A 65 3.19 8.47 -43.34
CA GLY A 65 4.14 9.45 -42.82
C GLY A 65 4.82 9.04 -41.51
N LEU A 66 4.64 7.80 -41.05
CA LEU A 66 5.32 7.25 -39.88
C LEU A 66 6.44 6.31 -40.33
N SER A 67 7.65 6.51 -39.80
CA SER A 67 8.86 5.78 -40.19
C SER A 67 8.85 4.29 -39.85
N THR A 68 7.97 3.85 -38.96
CA THR A 68 7.90 2.46 -38.52
C THR A 68 6.51 1.87 -38.71
N ALA A 69 5.61 2.54 -39.43
CA ALA A 69 4.31 1.98 -39.82
C ALA A 69 4.37 1.34 -41.21
N PHE A 70 3.52 0.34 -41.45
CA PHE A 70 3.39 -0.28 -42.78
C PHE A 70 1.94 -0.66 -43.09
N GLU A 71 1.63 -0.85 -44.36
CA GLU A 71 0.33 -1.34 -44.81
C GLU A 71 0.48 -2.46 -45.84
N ALA A 72 -0.26 -3.55 -45.66
CA ALA A 72 -0.42 -4.60 -46.67
C ALA A 72 -1.90 -4.84 -46.94
N VAL A 73 -2.29 -4.96 -48.22
CA VAL A 73 -3.69 -5.16 -48.64
C VAL A 73 -3.77 -6.30 -49.65
N VAL A 74 -4.73 -7.20 -49.45
CA VAL A 74 -5.01 -8.31 -50.38
C VAL A 74 -6.52 -8.42 -50.59
N GLY A 75 -6.95 -8.44 -51.87
CA GLY A 75 -8.34 -8.63 -52.26
C GLY A 75 -8.83 -7.51 -53.18
N ASP A 76 -10.15 -7.43 -53.36
CA ASP A 76 -10.78 -6.44 -54.25
C ASP A 76 -11.17 -5.17 -53.48
N SER A 77 -10.90 -4.02 -54.08
CA SER A 77 -11.31 -2.69 -53.63
C SER A 77 -12.84 -2.49 -53.56
N ALA A 78 -13.62 -3.27 -54.33
CA ALA A 78 -15.07 -3.11 -54.42
C ALA A 78 -15.87 -3.68 -53.23
N GLY A 79 -15.26 -4.55 -52.41
CA GLY A 79 -15.92 -5.17 -51.26
C GLY A 79 -15.48 -4.60 -49.90
N ARG A 80 -16.02 -5.19 -48.82
CA ARG A 80 -15.71 -4.82 -47.43
C ARG A 80 -14.23 -5.01 -47.10
N CYS A 81 -13.73 -4.21 -46.16
CA CYS A 81 -12.35 -4.26 -45.70
C CYS A 81 -12.26 -4.66 -44.23
N VAL A 82 -11.65 -5.82 -43.97
CA VAL A 82 -11.29 -6.25 -42.61
C VAL A 82 -9.82 -5.96 -42.38
N SER A 83 -9.52 -5.12 -41.40
CA SER A 83 -8.16 -4.74 -41.02
C SER A 83 -7.69 -5.47 -39.78
N PHE A 84 -6.40 -5.76 -39.69
CA PHE A 84 -5.73 -6.31 -38.51
C PHE A 84 -4.66 -5.31 -38.05
N ASN A 85 -4.67 -4.95 -36.76
CA ASN A 85 -3.65 -4.05 -36.19
C ASN A 85 -2.52 -4.88 -35.58
N ALA A 86 -1.28 -4.64 -36.02
CA ALA A 86 -0.08 -5.30 -35.50
C ALA A 86 0.75 -4.29 -34.70
N GLU A 87 0.81 -4.47 -33.38
CA GLU A 87 1.72 -3.73 -32.49
C GLU A 87 3.03 -4.49 -32.34
N TYR A 88 4.15 -3.78 -32.23
CA TYR A 88 5.49 -4.37 -32.14
C TYR A 88 6.51 -3.44 -31.47
N ASP A 89 6.07 -2.44 -30.73
CA ASP A 89 6.90 -1.65 -29.84
C ASP A 89 7.17 -2.39 -28.51
N ALA A 90 8.24 -1.99 -27.83
CA ALA A 90 8.69 -2.58 -26.58
C ALA A 90 8.91 -1.51 -25.50
N LEU A 91 9.05 -1.97 -24.26
CA LEU A 91 9.26 -1.12 -23.10
C LEU A 91 10.73 -1.01 -22.72
N TRP A 92 11.12 0.19 -22.26
CA TRP A 92 12.46 0.48 -21.78
C TRP A 92 12.94 -0.54 -20.74
N GLU A 93 14.14 -1.09 -20.93
CA GLU A 93 14.83 -2.06 -20.07
C GLU A 93 14.17 -3.42 -19.84
N ILE A 94 12.88 -3.61 -20.13
CA ILE A 94 12.13 -4.86 -19.85
C ILE A 94 11.65 -5.59 -21.11
N GLY A 95 11.87 -5.04 -22.30
CA GLY A 95 11.59 -5.69 -23.59
C GLY A 95 10.10 -5.73 -23.91
N HIS A 96 9.63 -6.75 -24.63
CA HIS A 96 8.20 -6.95 -24.94
C HIS A 96 7.40 -7.44 -23.72
N ALA A 97 7.47 -6.71 -22.62
CA ALA A 97 6.78 -7.01 -21.37
C ALA A 97 5.26 -6.80 -21.44
N CYS A 98 4.75 -6.21 -22.52
CA CYS A 98 3.33 -6.16 -22.86
C CYS A 98 2.93 -7.22 -23.92
N GLY A 99 3.91 -7.95 -24.46
CA GLY A 99 3.69 -9.03 -25.42
C GLY A 99 3.37 -8.56 -26.84
N HIS A 100 3.80 -7.37 -27.25
CA HIS A 100 3.50 -6.83 -28.60
C HIS A 100 4.06 -7.72 -29.72
N ASN A 101 5.18 -8.43 -29.50
CA ASN A 101 5.65 -9.47 -30.42
C ASN A 101 4.57 -10.54 -30.73
N LEU A 102 3.71 -10.87 -29.76
CA LEU A 102 2.59 -11.79 -29.94
C LEU A 102 1.38 -11.13 -30.61
N ILE A 103 1.13 -9.84 -30.36
CA ILE A 103 0.08 -9.05 -31.02
C ILE A 103 0.35 -8.99 -32.53
N ALA A 104 1.58 -8.58 -32.91
CA ALA A 104 2.02 -8.64 -34.30
C ALA A 104 1.82 -10.04 -34.90
N THR A 105 2.23 -11.09 -34.18
CA THR A 105 2.13 -12.48 -34.66
C THR A 105 0.67 -12.89 -34.92
N ALA A 106 -0.25 -12.58 -34.00
CA ALA A 106 -1.65 -12.91 -34.13
C ALA A 106 -2.30 -12.17 -35.31
N SER A 107 -2.00 -10.88 -35.47
CA SER A 107 -2.53 -10.04 -36.55
C SER A 107 -1.98 -10.42 -37.92
N ILE A 108 -0.69 -10.72 -38.02
CA ILE A 108 -0.07 -11.28 -39.22
C ILE A 108 -0.71 -12.62 -39.59
N THR A 109 -0.90 -13.51 -38.62
CA THR A 109 -1.56 -14.81 -38.82
C THR A 109 -2.99 -14.62 -39.33
N GLY A 110 -3.76 -13.72 -38.70
CA GLY A 110 -5.13 -13.42 -39.09
C GLY A 110 -5.24 -12.86 -40.51
N PHE A 111 -4.37 -11.90 -40.84
CA PHE A 111 -4.28 -11.33 -42.17
C PHE A 111 -3.91 -12.37 -43.23
N LEU A 112 -2.85 -13.16 -43.02
CA LEU A 112 -2.39 -14.17 -43.98
C LEU A 112 -3.47 -15.23 -44.23
N ALA A 113 -4.12 -15.70 -43.17
CA ALA A 113 -5.22 -16.66 -43.26
C ALA A 113 -6.42 -16.11 -44.05
N LEU A 114 -6.86 -14.88 -43.76
CA LEU A 114 -7.98 -14.28 -44.47
C LEU A 114 -7.62 -13.95 -45.93
N ALA A 115 -6.42 -13.42 -46.18
CA ALA A 115 -5.90 -13.13 -47.52
C ALA A 115 -5.83 -14.40 -48.38
N PHE A 116 -5.40 -15.51 -47.79
CA PHE A 116 -5.41 -16.82 -48.44
C PHE A 116 -6.84 -17.28 -48.76
N ALA A 117 -7.77 -17.18 -47.81
CA ALA A 117 -9.17 -17.54 -48.02
C ALA A 117 -9.82 -16.70 -49.13
N ILE A 118 -9.56 -15.39 -49.18
CA ILE A 118 -10.04 -14.50 -50.25
C ILE A 118 -9.58 -15.00 -51.62
N LYS A 119 -8.28 -15.29 -51.78
CA LYS A 119 -7.72 -15.78 -53.05
C LYS A 119 -8.23 -17.18 -53.42
N LYS A 120 -8.24 -18.12 -52.46
CA LYS A 120 -8.59 -19.53 -52.70
C LYS A 120 -10.06 -19.72 -53.03
N PHE A 121 -10.96 -18.98 -52.38
CA PHE A 121 -12.41 -19.15 -52.52
C PHE A 121 -13.08 -18.03 -53.32
N GLY A 122 -12.32 -17.04 -53.82
CA GLY A 122 -12.86 -15.92 -54.60
C GLY A 122 -13.83 -15.07 -53.79
N LEU A 123 -13.51 -14.79 -52.53
CA LEU A 123 -14.42 -14.08 -51.62
C LEU A 123 -14.50 -12.58 -51.97
N PRO A 124 -15.67 -11.94 -51.81
CA PRO A 124 -15.79 -10.51 -51.98
C PRO A 124 -15.10 -9.76 -50.83
N GLY A 125 -14.33 -8.71 -51.16
CA GLY A 125 -13.68 -7.83 -50.19
C GLY A 125 -12.17 -7.99 -50.10
N ARG A 126 -11.60 -7.39 -49.05
CA ARG A 126 -10.15 -7.30 -48.83
C ARG A 126 -9.76 -7.48 -47.37
N ALA A 127 -8.62 -8.12 -47.16
CA ALA A 127 -7.90 -8.13 -45.90
C ALA A 127 -6.85 -7.02 -45.93
N LYS A 128 -6.70 -6.31 -44.82
CA LYS A 128 -5.69 -5.29 -44.60
C LYS A 128 -4.88 -5.62 -43.34
N LEU A 129 -3.57 -5.50 -43.38
CA LEU A 129 -2.71 -5.53 -42.20
C LEU A 129 -2.09 -4.14 -42.05
N LEU A 130 -2.23 -3.57 -40.88
CA LEU A 130 -1.67 -2.26 -40.54
C LEU A 130 -0.67 -2.45 -39.41
N GLY A 131 0.58 -2.05 -39.67
CA GLY A 131 1.61 -1.96 -38.65
C GLY A 131 1.42 -0.69 -37.83
N THR A 132 1.17 -0.86 -36.53
CA THR A 132 0.78 0.22 -35.61
C THR A 132 1.88 0.40 -34.55
N PRO A 133 2.85 1.30 -34.77
CA PRO A 133 3.95 1.54 -33.83
C PRO A 133 3.49 2.31 -32.58
N ALA A 134 4.39 2.43 -31.60
CA ALA A 134 4.28 3.38 -30.50
C ALA A 134 2.96 3.34 -29.69
N GLU A 135 2.48 2.16 -29.32
CA GLU A 135 1.31 2.06 -28.45
C GLU A 135 1.64 2.46 -27.00
N GLU A 136 2.82 2.08 -26.48
CA GLU A 136 3.18 2.28 -25.08
C GLU A 136 3.53 3.74 -24.71
N ASP A 137 4.11 4.50 -25.65
CA ASP A 137 4.59 5.87 -25.40
C ASP A 137 4.52 6.75 -26.67
N GLY A 138 3.31 7.00 -27.17
CA GLY A 138 3.12 7.86 -28.35
C GLY A 138 1.71 7.93 -28.91
N GLY A 139 1.03 6.79 -28.97
CA GLY A 139 -0.30 6.61 -29.53
C GLY A 139 -0.28 6.52 -31.05
N GLY A 140 0.54 5.65 -31.64
CA GLY A 140 0.73 5.59 -33.08
C GLY A 140 -0.55 5.29 -33.88
N LYS A 141 -1.55 4.60 -33.31
CA LYS A 141 -2.87 4.44 -33.98
C LYS A 141 -3.62 5.76 -34.08
N ILE A 142 -3.41 6.68 -33.14
CA ILE A 142 -4.00 8.03 -33.17
C ILE A 142 -3.41 8.81 -34.35
N ASP A 143 -2.10 8.72 -34.56
CA ASP A 143 -1.43 9.33 -35.72
C ASP A 143 -1.90 8.71 -37.03
N LEU A 144 -2.04 7.38 -37.08
CA LEU A 144 -2.59 6.67 -38.23
C LEU A 144 -4.05 7.06 -38.53
N ILE A 145 -4.90 7.25 -37.50
CA ILE A 145 -6.26 7.78 -37.67
C ILE A 145 -6.21 9.16 -38.32
N ARG A 146 -5.34 10.07 -37.84
CA ARG A 146 -5.21 11.42 -38.40
C ARG A 146 -4.69 11.42 -39.84
N ALA A 147 -3.84 10.45 -40.18
CA ALA A 147 -3.30 10.27 -41.52
C ALA A 147 -4.27 9.55 -42.48
N GLY A 148 -5.48 9.17 -42.02
CA GLY A 148 -6.50 8.53 -42.85
C GLY A 148 -6.34 7.02 -43.00
N ALA A 149 -5.50 6.37 -42.19
CA ALA A 149 -5.21 4.94 -42.33
C ALA A 149 -6.41 4.03 -42.10
N TYR A 150 -7.42 4.48 -41.36
CA TYR A 150 -8.64 3.69 -41.12
C TYR A 150 -9.79 4.05 -42.06
N GLU A 151 -9.58 4.99 -42.99
CA GLU A 151 -10.59 5.30 -44.00
C GLU A 151 -10.88 4.07 -44.86
N LYS A 152 -12.16 3.83 -45.16
CA LYS A 152 -12.64 2.68 -45.94
C LYS A 152 -12.27 1.31 -45.32
N THR A 153 -12.07 1.27 -44.01
CA THR A 153 -12.03 0.04 -43.22
C THR A 153 -13.39 -0.18 -42.57
N ASP A 154 -13.91 -1.39 -42.69
CA ASP A 154 -15.24 -1.76 -42.21
C ASP A 154 -15.20 -2.33 -40.78
N VAL A 155 -14.20 -3.16 -40.49
CA VAL A 155 -13.98 -3.79 -39.18
C VAL A 155 -12.49 -3.90 -38.91
N VAL A 156 -12.07 -3.62 -37.68
CA VAL A 156 -10.68 -3.80 -37.22
C VAL A 156 -10.61 -4.93 -36.20
N LEU A 157 -9.67 -5.85 -36.35
CA LEU A 157 -9.45 -6.98 -35.47
C LEU A 157 -8.07 -6.91 -34.82
N MET A 158 -8.03 -7.13 -33.51
CA MET A 158 -6.80 -7.20 -32.73
C MET A 158 -7.04 -8.07 -31.49
N MET A 159 -5.97 -8.74 -31.04
CA MET A 159 -5.92 -9.41 -29.75
C MET A 159 -4.71 -8.92 -28.96
N HIS A 160 -4.78 -9.03 -27.65
CA HIS A 160 -3.72 -8.69 -26.72
C HIS A 160 -3.46 -9.87 -25.78
N PRO A 161 -2.20 -10.28 -25.56
CA PRO A 161 -1.88 -11.31 -24.58
C PRO A 161 -2.04 -10.76 -23.16
N MET A 162 -2.59 -11.54 -22.24
CA MET A 162 -2.67 -11.23 -20.81
C MET A 162 -2.23 -12.45 -20.00
N ALA A 163 -1.96 -12.31 -18.71
CA ALA A 163 -1.62 -13.48 -17.90
C ALA A 163 -2.88 -14.35 -17.75
N GLU A 164 -2.74 -15.66 -17.94
CA GLU A 164 -3.91 -16.56 -17.93
C GLU A 164 -4.63 -16.61 -16.59
N GLU A 165 -3.91 -16.37 -15.48
CA GLU A 165 -4.49 -16.30 -14.13
C GLU A 165 -5.44 -15.10 -13.95
N GLU A 166 -5.45 -14.15 -14.88
CA GLU A 166 -6.39 -13.02 -14.88
C GLU A 166 -7.78 -13.42 -15.38
N PHE A 167 -7.95 -14.67 -15.81
CA PHE A 167 -9.21 -15.24 -16.26
C PHE A 167 -9.65 -16.41 -15.36
N ASP A 168 -10.92 -16.38 -14.94
CA ASP A 168 -11.65 -17.29 -14.02
C ASP A 168 -10.99 -18.64 -13.66
N GLY A 169 -9.88 -18.60 -12.90
CA GLY A 169 -9.18 -19.79 -12.40
C GLY A 169 -8.77 -20.82 -13.47
N GLY A 170 -8.58 -20.40 -14.73
CA GLY A 170 -8.25 -21.27 -15.87
C GLY A 170 -9.43 -21.96 -16.55
N SER A 171 -10.69 -21.61 -16.22
CA SER A 171 -11.90 -22.20 -16.82
C SER A 171 -12.18 -21.72 -18.26
N VAL A 172 -11.54 -20.62 -18.66
CA VAL A 172 -11.63 -19.97 -19.97
C VAL A 172 -10.24 -19.48 -20.40
N ARG A 173 -10.01 -19.39 -21.70
CA ARG A 173 -8.74 -18.93 -22.28
C ARG A 173 -8.55 -17.42 -22.23
N GLY A 174 -9.63 -16.65 -22.06
CA GLY A 174 -9.62 -15.21 -22.21
C GLY A 174 -11.02 -14.64 -22.41
N ILE A 175 -11.08 -13.42 -22.95
CA ILE A 175 -12.31 -12.67 -23.17
C ILE A 175 -12.29 -11.93 -24.52
N ALA A 176 -13.41 -11.95 -25.24
CA ALA A 176 -13.50 -11.35 -26.57
C ALA A 176 -13.58 -9.81 -26.55
N GLY A 177 -14.08 -9.20 -25.48
CA GLY A 177 -14.04 -7.75 -25.32
C GLY A 177 -14.14 -7.29 -23.87
N ARG A 178 -13.25 -6.37 -23.47
CA ARG A 178 -13.27 -5.68 -22.17
C ARG A 178 -13.04 -4.19 -22.38
N SER A 179 -13.89 -3.36 -21.79
CA SER A 179 -13.75 -1.90 -21.94
C SER A 179 -12.57 -1.36 -21.12
N SER A 180 -11.96 -0.27 -21.57
CA SER A 180 -10.85 0.42 -20.90
C SER A 180 -11.25 1.82 -20.45
N ILE A 181 -10.42 2.45 -19.64
CA ILE A 181 -10.59 3.86 -19.27
C ILE A 181 -9.80 4.77 -20.21
N ALA A 182 -10.25 6.01 -20.37
CA ALA A 182 -9.52 7.03 -21.12
C ALA A 182 -8.44 7.69 -20.25
N CYS A 183 -7.29 8.00 -20.84
CA CYS A 183 -6.23 8.74 -20.16
C CYS A 183 -5.41 9.64 -21.10
N TYR A 184 -4.81 10.68 -20.53
CA TYR A 184 -3.78 11.49 -21.18
C TYR A 184 -2.97 12.27 -20.15
N ASP A 185 -1.80 12.73 -20.58
CA ASP A 185 -0.91 13.53 -19.74
C ASP A 185 -0.91 15.02 -20.12
N MET A 186 -0.68 15.86 -19.12
CA MET A 186 -0.59 17.30 -19.22
C MET A 186 0.67 17.77 -18.49
N MET A 187 1.63 18.32 -19.23
CA MET A 187 2.83 18.95 -18.69
C MET A 187 2.59 20.45 -18.53
N ALA A 188 2.94 21.00 -17.37
CA ALA A 188 2.86 22.43 -17.08
C ALA A 188 4.25 22.97 -16.78
N ILE A 189 4.68 24.00 -17.50
CA ILE A 189 5.97 24.68 -17.33
C ILE A 189 5.68 26.12 -16.89
N TYR A 190 6.11 26.47 -15.68
CA TYR A 190 5.99 27.85 -15.18
C TYR A 190 7.31 28.58 -15.35
N ARG A 191 7.26 29.77 -15.94
CA ARG A 191 8.39 30.69 -16.09
C ARG A 191 8.13 31.96 -15.29
N GLY A 192 9.10 32.32 -14.46
CA GLY A 192 9.10 33.51 -13.63
C GLY A 192 10.39 34.31 -13.85
N VAL A 193 10.80 35.04 -12.82
CA VAL A 193 11.98 35.91 -12.85
C VAL A 193 12.78 35.66 -11.59
N SER A 194 14.08 35.33 -11.76
CA SER A 194 14.97 35.12 -10.63
C SER A 194 15.37 36.43 -9.97
N ALA A 195 15.44 36.43 -8.64
CA ALA A 195 15.88 37.55 -7.82
C ALA A 195 16.51 37.03 -6.52
N HIS A 196 17.29 37.86 -5.82
CA HIS A 196 17.89 37.45 -4.55
C HIS A 196 16.81 37.37 -3.46
N ALA A 197 16.53 36.17 -2.95
CA ALA A 197 15.35 35.90 -2.12
C ALA A 197 15.29 36.74 -0.83
N SER A 198 16.44 37.12 -0.26
CA SER A 198 16.51 37.97 0.94
C SER A 198 16.71 39.46 0.68
N ALA A 199 17.20 39.84 -0.51
CA ALA A 199 17.68 41.21 -0.75
C ALA A 199 16.73 42.02 -1.62
N SER A 200 16.13 41.37 -2.63
CA SER A 200 15.17 42.02 -3.54
C SER A 200 14.06 41.05 -4.00
N PRO A 201 13.34 40.35 -3.10
CA PRO A 201 12.30 39.41 -3.50
C PRO A 201 11.16 40.03 -4.31
N TRP A 202 10.89 41.34 -4.15
CA TRP A 202 9.87 42.07 -4.90
C TRP A 202 10.20 42.28 -6.39
N GLU A 203 11.45 42.03 -6.81
CA GLU A 203 11.86 42.07 -8.22
C GLU A 203 11.68 40.70 -8.91
N GLY A 204 11.40 39.63 -8.15
CA GLY A 204 11.25 38.28 -8.67
C GLY A 204 9.80 37.87 -8.92
N THR A 205 9.62 36.82 -9.72
CA THR A 205 8.33 36.14 -9.96
C THR A 205 8.55 34.65 -9.71
N ASN A 206 7.88 34.10 -8.69
CA ASN A 206 8.27 32.80 -8.14
C ASN A 206 7.54 31.62 -8.81
N ALA A 207 8.26 30.89 -9.67
CA ALA A 207 7.74 29.70 -10.35
C ALA A 207 7.53 28.49 -9.41
N LEU A 208 8.16 28.47 -8.23
CA LEU A 208 7.88 27.44 -7.22
C LEU A 208 6.53 27.66 -6.54
N ASP A 209 6.19 28.92 -6.23
CA ASP A 209 4.89 29.26 -5.68
C ASP A 209 3.77 28.92 -6.67
N ALA A 210 4.01 29.06 -7.98
CA ALA A 210 3.06 28.68 -9.02
C ALA A 210 2.75 27.17 -9.00
N ILE A 211 3.77 26.31 -8.86
CA ILE A 211 3.53 24.86 -8.68
C ILE A 211 2.80 24.55 -7.39
N VAL A 212 3.18 25.19 -6.27
CA VAL A 212 2.52 24.96 -4.98
C VAL A 212 1.04 25.34 -5.06
N GLY A 213 0.73 26.50 -5.66
CA GLY A 213 -0.63 26.94 -5.94
C GLY A 213 -1.39 25.95 -6.83
N ALA A 214 -0.78 25.50 -7.93
CA ALA A 214 -1.36 24.52 -8.84
C ALA A 214 -1.69 23.20 -8.14
N TYR A 215 -0.76 22.70 -7.32
CA TYR A 215 -0.93 21.46 -6.56
C TYR A 215 -2.08 21.58 -5.54
N ILE A 216 -2.18 22.72 -4.85
CA ILE A 216 -3.28 23.01 -3.92
C ILE A 216 -4.61 23.09 -4.69
N ASN A 217 -4.66 23.81 -5.81
CA ASN A 217 -5.86 23.93 -6.64
C ASN A 217 -6.36 22.56 -7.12
N ILE A 218 -5.45 21.70 -7.59
CA ILE A 218 -5.78 20.32 -8.00
C ILE A 218 -6.17 19.46 -6.79
N SER A 219 -5.54 19.64 -5.63
CA SER A 219 -5.94 18.94 -4.40
C SER A 219 -7.37 19.29 -4.00
N MET A 220 -7.77 20.56 -4.11
CA MET A 220 -9.14 21.02 -3.85
C MET A 220 -10.12 20.51 -4.90
N LEU A 221 -9.71 20.45 -6.17
CA LEU A 221 -10.50 19.90 -7.28
C LEU A 221 -10.98 18.46 -6.99
N ARG A 222 -10.16 17.65 -6.29
CA ARG A 222 -10.46 16.24 -5.99
C ARG A 222 -11.77 16.02 -5.23
N GLN A 223 -12.18 16.95 -4.38
CA GLN A 223 -13.49 16.85 -3.70
C GLN A 223 -14.66 16.85 -4.70
N GLN A 224 -14.49 17.53 -5.83
CA GLN A 224 -15.51 17.73 -6.86
C GLN A 224 -15.28 16.88 -8.12
N MET A 225 -14.43 15.86 -8.03
CA MET A 225 -14.24 14.85 -9.07
C MET A 225 -15.24 13.72 -8.87
N ARG A 226 -15.53 12.97 -9.94
CA ARG A 226 -16.35 11.75 -9.79
C ARG A 226 -15.56 10.64 -9.10
N PRO A 227 -16.23 9.68 -8.42
CA PRO A 227 -15.55 8.58 -7.74
C PRO A 227 -14.66 7.69 -8.65
N ASP A 228 -14.92 7.69 -9.95
CA ASP A 228 -14.20 6.93 -10.99
C ASP A 228 -13.18 7.78 -11.78
N GLU A 229 -12.96 9.04 -11.40
CA GLU A 229 -11.99 9.94 -12.01
C GLU A 229 -10.69 10.02 -11.21
N ARG A 230 -9.55 10.14 -11.88
CA ARG A 230 -8.25 10.31 -11.23
C ARG A 230 -7.46 11.44 -11.89
N VAL A 231 -6.77 12.22 -11.05
CA VAL A 231 -5.73 13.16 -11.45
C VAL A 231 -4.56 12.90 -10.52
N HIS A 232 -3.40 12.59 -11.07
CA HIS A 232 -2.17 12.39 -10.31
C HIS A 232 -1.01 12.98 -11.10
N GLY A 233 -0.03 13.54 -10.40
CA GLY A 233 1.08 14.19 -11.07
C GLY A 233 2.31 14.31 -10.20
N ALA A 234 3.41 14.67 -10.85
CA ALA A 234 4.73 14.81 -10.27
C ALA A 234 5.34 16.16 -10.66
N ILE A 235 6.17 16.70 -9.78
CA ILE A 235 7.05 17.83 -10.09
C ILE A 235 8.29 17.25 -10.76
N THR A 236 8.42 17.46 -12.06
CA THR A 236 9.51 16.90 -12.89
C THR A 236 10.74 17.78 -12.86
N GLN A 237 10.59 19.07 -12.55
CA GLN A 237 11.70 19.98 -12.32
C GLN A 237 11.36 20.93 -11.16
N ALA A 238 12.14 20.84 -10.09
CA ALA A 238 12.05 21.70 -8.92
C ALA A 238 13.40 22.44 -8.70
N PRO A 239 13.38 23.66 -8.18
CA PRO A 239 14.58 24.43 -7.88
C PRO A 239 15.32 23.82 -6.68
N SER A 240 16.66 23.88 -6.71
CA SER A 240 17.55 23.37 -5.65
C SER A 240 18.24 24.47 -4.83
N ILE A 241 18.13 25.72 -5.28
CA ILE A 241 18.78 26.90 -4.67
C ILE A 241 17.76 27.60 -3.77
N THR A 242 18.15 27.89 -2.52
CA THR A 242 17.24 28.46 -1.49
C THR A 242 17.34 29.98 -1.33
N ASN A 243 18.44 30.60 -1.75
CA ASN A 243 18.69 32.04 -1.63
C ASN A 243 18.34 32.84 -2.90
N ALA A 244 17.73 32.19 -3.90
CA ALA A 244 17.25 32.82 -5.12
C ALA A 244 15.78 32.46 -5.36
N ILE A 245 14.99 33.41 -5.88
CA ILE A 245 13.62 33.16 -6.32
C ILE A 245 13.65 32.25 -7.56
N PRO A 246 12.95 31.10 -7.54
CA PRO A 246 12.91 30.18 -8.68
C PRO A 246 12.25 30.77 -9.93
N GLU A 247 12.96 30.75 -11.06
CA GLU A 247 12.45 31.25 -12.35
C GLU A 247 11.83 30.18 -13.26
N LEU A 248 12.07 28.88 -13.01
CA LEU A 248 11.58 27.81 -13.88
C LEU A 248 11.21 26.58 -13.06
N THR A 249 10.01 26.06 -13.31
CA THR A 249 9.56 24.79 -12.74
C THR A 249 8.70 24.00 -13.72
N ARG A 250 8.64 22.66 -13.55
CA ARG A 250 7.86 21.77 -14.42
C ARG A 250 7.07 20.73 -13.63
N THR A 251 5.86 20.43 -14.10
CA THR A 251 5.01 19.34 -13.59
C THR A 251 4.49 18.49 -14.74
N LYS A 252 4.19 17.21 -14.47
CA LYS A 252 3.44 16.32 -15.37
C LYS A 252 2.27 15.72 -14.60
N TYR A 253 1.05 15.85 -15.14
CA TYR A 253 -0.19 15.33 -14.55
C TYR A 253 -0.88 14.37 -15.52
N THR A 254 -1.19 13.17 -15.06
CA THR A 254 -2.04 12.21 -15.78
C THR A 254 -3.48 12.37 -15.34
N ILE A 255 -4.38 12.41 -16.32
CA ILE A 255 -5.82 12.57 -16.14
C ILE A 255 -6.51 11.32 -16.65
N ARG A 256 -7.35 10.70 -15.80
CA ARG A 256 -8.07 9.46 -16.13
C ARG A 256 -9.56 9.58 -15.85
N SER A 257 -10.37 9.06 -16.75
CA SER A 257 -11.83 8.95 -16.57
C SER A 257 -12.40 7.77 -17.35
N ARG A 258 -13.63 7.38 -17.04
CA ARG A 258 -14.31 6.26 -17.71
C ARG A 258 -14.49 6.46 -19.21
N THR A 259 -14.61 7.71 -19.67
CA THR A 259 -14.75 8.02 -21.10
C THR A 259 -13.85 9.18 -21.52
N MET A 260 -13.50 9.23 -22.81
CA MET A 260 -12.66 10.27 -23.40
C MET A 260 -13.25 11.66 -23.17
N ASP A 261 -14.56 11.84 -23.35
CA ASP A 261 -15.23 13.14 -23.14
C ASP A 261 -15.13 13.60 -21.68
N ARG A 262 -15.25 12.67 -20.75
CA ARG A 262 -15.12 12.97 -19.32
C ARG A 262 -13.67 13.26 -18.93
N ALA A 263 -12.71 12.54 -19.51
CA ALA A 263 -11.29 12.82 -19.31
C ALA A 263 -10.94 14.22 -19.82
N LYS A 264 -11.42 14.62 -21.00
CA LYS A 264 -11.27 15.99 -21.54
C LYS A 264 -11.94 17.03 -20.65
N ALA A 265 -13.15 16.78 -20.17
CA ALA A 265 -13.84 17.70 -19.27
C ALA A 265 -13.09 17.89 -17.93
N LEU A 266 -12.57 16.80 -17.36
CA LEU A 266 -11.74 16.84 -16.16
C LEU A 266 -10.42 17.55 -16.41
N GLY A 267 -9.75 17.26 -17.51
CA GLY A 267 -8.49 17.90 -17.86
C GLY A 267 -8.64 19.39 -18.16
N GLY A 268 -9.77 19.83 -18.72
CA GLY A 268 -10.12 21.25 -18.80
C GLY A 268 -10.24 21.92 -17.42
N ARG A 269 -10.68 21.18 -16.37
CA ARG A 269 -10.67 21.68 -14.99
C ARG A 269 -9.26 21.70 -14.39
N VAL A 270 -8.44 20.69 -14.69
CA VAL A 270 -7.03 20.65 -14.29
C VAL A 270 -6.26 21.81 -14.90
N ARG A 271 -6.43 22.06 -16.20
CA ARG A 271 -5.86 23.21 -16.91
C ARG A 271 -6.20 24.54 -16.22
N ARG A 272 -7.48 24.75 -15.86
CA ARG A 272 -7.88 25.95 -15.09
C ARG A 272 -7.19 26.05 -13.74
N CYS A 273 -6.93 24.94 -13.05
CA CYS A 273 -6.16 24.95 -11.80
C CYS A 273 -4.70 25.38 -12.01
N LEU A 274 -4.10 24.98 -13.13
CA LEU A 274 -2.74 25.38 -13.53
C LEU A 274 -2.70 26.88 -13.89
N GLU A 275 -3.62 27.32 -14.75
CA GLU A 275 -3.76 28.72 -15.18
C GLU A 275 -4.01 29.66 -13.99
N ALA A 276 -4.86 29.26 -13.04
CA ALA A 276 -5.13 30.05 -11.84
C ALA A 276 -3.87 30.25 -10.98
N ALA A 277 -2.97 29.28 -10.94
CA ALA A 277 -1.73 29.40 -10.19
C ALA A 277 -0.74 30.34 -10.89
N ALA A 278 -0.63 30.24 -12.22
CA ALA A 278 0.15 31.18 -13.03
C ALA A 278 -0.31 32.63 -12.82
N LEU A 279 -1.64 32.83 -12.89
CA LEU A 279 -2.26 34.14 -12.70
C LEU A 279 -2.00 34.70 -11.31
N ALA A 280 -2.09 33.86 -10.27
CA ALA A 280 -1.88 34.28 -8.89
C ALA A 280 -0.43 34.72 -8.60
N THR A 281 0.55 34.10 -9.26
CA THR A 281 1.97 34.40 -9.04
C THR A 281 2.58 35.36 -10.05
N GLY A 282 1.87 35.67 -11.14
CA GLY A 282 2.40 36.44 -12.26
C GLY A 282 3.35 35.65 -13.17
N CYS A 283 3.42 34.32 -13.02
CA CYS A 283 4.23 33.48 -13.90
C CYS A 283 3.60 33.33 -15.28
N GLU A 284 4.43 33.20 -16.31
CA GLU A 284 4.02 32.66 -17.59
C GLU A 284 3.84 31.14 -17.46
N LEU A 285 2.79 30.60 -18.09
CA LEU A 285 2.49 29.18 -18.10
C LEU A 285 2.44 28.65 -19.54
N GLU A 286 3.22 27.61 -19.78
CA GLU A 286 3.14 26.79 -20.98
C GLU A 286 2.54 25.42 -20.59
N VAL A 287 1.43 25.03 -21.22
CA VAL A 287 0.79 23.73 -21.01
C VAL A 287 0.93 22.89 -22.28
N GLN A 288 1.53 21.72 -22.16
CA GLN A 288 1.66 20.73 -23.22
C GLN A 288 0.76 19.54 -22.88
N GLU A 289 -0.09 19.12 -23.82
CA GLU A 289 -0.96 17.95 -23.65
C GLU A 289 -0.48 16.84 -24.59
N GLU A 290 -0.28 15.65 -24.04
CA GLU A 290 -0.02 14.44 -24.82
C GLU A 290 -1.31 13.93 -25.47
N GLN A 291 -1.17 12.97 -26.38
CA GLN A 291 -2.31 12.38 -27.07
C GLN A 291 -3.25 11.69 -26.09
N ILE A 292 -4.55 11.80 -26.34
CA ILE A 292 -5.56 11.14 -25.50
C ILE A 292 -5.83 9.71 -25.97
N TYR A 293 -5.59 8.76 -25.09
CA TYR A 293 -5.99 7.37 -25.25
C TYR A 293 -7.45 7.28 -24.85
N ALA A 294 -8.30 6.92 -25.80
CA ALA A 294 -9.75 6.84 -25.59
C ALA A 294 -10.14 5.57 -24.82
N ASP A 295 -11.32 5.59 -24.20
CA ASP A 295 -11.94 4.39 -23.66
C ASP A 295 -12.30 3.42 -24.80
N LEU A 296 -12.02 2.13 -24.59
CA LEU A 296 -12.35 1.10 -25.56
C LEU A 296 -13.85 0.82 -25.57
N ILE A 297 -14.47 1.04 -26.72
CA ILE A 297 -15.89 0.73 -26.97
C ILE A 297 -15.99 -0.72 -27.44
N VAL A 298 -16.61 -1.55 -26.62
CA VAL A 298 -16.86 -2.96 -26.94
C VAL A 298 -18.03 -3.06 -27.93
N ASN A 299 -17.85 -3.82 -29.02
CA ASN A 299 -18.91 -4.15 -29.98
C ASN A 299 -19.38 -5.61 -29.74
N PRO A 300 -20.52 -5.82 -29.03
CA PRO A 300 -20.90 -7.17 -28.60
C PRO A 300 -21.11 -8.18 -29.73
N PRO A 301 -21.79 -7.85 -30.86
CA PRO A 301 -21.89 -8.78 -31.99
C PRO A 301 -20.55 -9.19 -32.58
N LEU A 302 -19.54 -8.31 -32.56
CA LEU A 302 -18.20 -8.63 -33.04
C LEU A 302 -17.46 -9.55 -32.04
N CYS A 303 -17.63 -9.29 -30.74
CA CYS A 303 -17.10 -10.15 -29.68
C CYS A 303 -17.75 -11.55 -29.70
N GLU A 304 -19.07 -11.64 -29.93
CA GLU A 304 -19.80 -12.89 -30.11
C GLU A 304 -19.21 -13.69 -31.28
N ALA A 305 -19.03 -13.06 -32.43
CA ALA A 305 -18.47 -13.71 -33.62
C ALA A 305 -17.05 -14.24 -33.36
N PHE A 306 -16.21 -13.47 -32.69
CA PHE A 306 -14.85 -13.91 -32.32
C PHE A 306 -14.86 -15.05 -31.30
N ARG A 307 -15.69 -14.97 -30.26
CA ARG A 307 -15.85 -16.03 -29.25
C ARG A 307 -16.23 -17.36 -29.91
N LEU A 308 -17.21 -17.35 -30.82
CA LEU A 308 -17.63 -18.56 -31.56
C LEU A 308 -16.52 -19.10 -32.45
N CYS A 309 -15.72 -18.24 -33.08
CA CYS A 309 -14.58 -18.67 -33.89
C CYS A 309 -13.44 -19.25 -33.05
N MET A 310 -13.26 -18.80 -31.81
CA MET A 310 -12.33 -19.39 -30.85
C MET A 310 -12.81 -20.75 -30.33
N GLU A 311 -14.11 -20.89 -30.06
CA GLU A 311 -14.71 -22.18 -29.69
C GLU A 311 -14.55 -23.22 -30.80
N ASP A 312 -14.68 -22.80 -32.07
CA ASP A 312 -14.39 -23.65 -33.23
C ASP A 312 -12.92 -24.10 -33.30
N GLN A 313 -12.00 -23.37 -32.66
CA GLN A 313 -10.59 -23.74 -32.52
C GLN A 313 -10.31 -24.54 -31.23
N GLY A 314 -11.35 -24.88 -30.46
CA GLY A 314 -11.25 -25.66 -29.24
C GLY A 314 -10.96 -24.84 -27.97
N GLU A 315 -11.00 -23.51 -28.04
CA GLU A 315 -10.69 -22.61 -26.94
C GLU A 315 -11.94 -21.83 -26.50
N ARG A 316 -12.27 -21.91 -25.20
CA ARG A 316 -13.44 -21.22 -24.64
C ARG A 316 -13.06 -19.80 -24.23
N LEU A 317 -13.84 -18.80 -24.64
CA LEU A 317 -13.71 -17.42 -24.17
C LEU A 317 -14.99 -16.92 -23.50
N LEU A 318 -14.83 -15.96 -22.59
CA LEU A 318 -15.92 -15.08 -22.21
C LEU A 318 -16.21 -14.11 -23.36
N GLU A 319 -17.46 -13.69 -23.52
CA GLU A 319 -17.82 -12.72 -24.54
C GLU A 319 -17.40 -11.31 -24.11
N THR A 320 -17.98 -10.84 -23.01
CA THR A 320 -17.70 -9.55 -22.37
C THR A 320 -17.88 -9.64 -20.86
N ASP A 321 -17.38 -8.67 -20.11
CA ASP A 321 -17.64 -8.52 -18.67
C ASP A 321 -17.85 -7.04 -18.30
N GLU A 322 -18.27 -6.80 -17.05
CA GLU A 322 -18.46 -5.45 -16.52
C GLU A 322 -17.17 -4.86 -15.92
N ILE A 323 -16.05 -5.58 -15.99
CA ILE A 323 -14.78 -5.17 -15.38
C ILE A 323 -14.09 -4.20 -16.32
N LEU A 324 -13.78 -3.00 -15.83
CA LEU A 324 -12.98 -2.05 -16.59
C LEU A 324 -11.50 -2.44 -16.52
N MET A 325 -10.85 -2.52 -17.68
CA MET A 325 -9.40 -2.60 -17.76
C MET A 325 -8.81 -1.29 -17.22
N ALA A 326 -7.91 -1.41 -16.23
CA ALA A 326 -7.24 -0.26 -15.63
C ALA A 326 -6.20 0.38 -16.57
N GLY A 327 -5.67 -0.41 -17.51
CA GLY A 327 -4.84 0.06 -18.63
C GLY A 327 -5.66 0.82 -19.67
N SER A 328 -4.97 1.65 -20.47
CA SER A 328 -5.52 2.36 -21.61
C SER A 328 -4.72 1.94 -22.84
N THR A 329 -5.37 1.90 -24.00
CA THR A 329 -4.75 1.51 -25.27
C THR A 329 -5.26 2.42 -26.38
N ASP A 330 -4.41 2.75 -27.34
CA ASP A 330 -4.80 3.57 -28.50
C ASP A 330 -5.71 2.79 -29.49
N GLN A 331 -5.86 1.47 -29.32
CA GLN A 331 -6.95 0.69 -29.93
C GLN A 331 -8.32 1.20 -29.46
N GLY A 332 -8.38 1.81 -28.27
CA GLY A 332 -9.52 2.58 -27.81
C GLY A 332 -9.93 3.61 -28.86
N ASN A 333 -8.99 4.43 -29.35
CA ASN A 333 -9.26 5.45 -30.35
C ASN A 333 -9.79 4.87 -31.67
N VAL A 334 -9.27 3.71 -32.09
CA VAL A 334 -9.78 3.00 -33.27
C VAL A 334 -11.24 2.59 -33.09
N SER A 335 -11.61 2.11 -31.90
CA SER A 335 -12.99 1.72 -31.58
C SER A 335 -14.00 2.88 -31.59
N HIS A 336 -13.54 4.14 -31.62
CA HIS A 336 -14.42 5.32 -31.79
C HIS A 336 -14.67 5.67 -33.26
N VAL A 337 -13.83 5.19 -34.19
CA VAL A 337 -13.92 5.54 -35.62
C VAL A 337 -14.34 4.37 -36.51
N VAL A 338 -14.08 3.14 -36.09
CA VAL A 338 -14.45 1.90 -36.81
C VAL A 338 -14.86 0.83 -35.80
N PRO A 339 -15.83 -0.07 -36.10
CA PRO A 339 -16.07 -1.26 -35.28
C PRO A 339 -14.78 -2.04 -35.04
N ALA A 340 -14.33 -2.13 -33.79
CA ALA A 340 -13.04 -2.70 -33.44
C ALA A 340 -13.17 -3.82 -32.39
N LEU A 341 -12.41 -4.88 -32.59
CA LEU A 341 -12.18 -5.93 -31.61
C LEU A 341 -10.85 -5.66 -30.89
N HIS A 342 -10.84 -5.87 -29.58
CA HIS A 342 -9.63 -5.95 -28.75
C HIS A 342 -9.82 -7.09 -27.76
N ALA A 343 -9.56 -8.31 -28.23
CA ALA A 343 -9.72 -9.51 -27.42
C ALA A 343 -8.52 -9.69 -26.48
N LEU A 344 -8.73 -10.18 -25.27
CA LEU A 344 -7.65 -10.49 -24.32
C LEU A 344 -7.48 -12.01 -24.23
N ILE A 345 -6.29 -12.53 -24.53
CA ILE A 345 -6.00 -13.96 -24.54
C ILE A 345 -4.95 -14.30 -23.49
N GLY A 346 -5.27 -15.21 -22.60
CA GLY A 346 -4.37 -15.71 -21.56
C GLY A 346 -3.18 -16.45 -22.16
N ILE A 347 -1.97 -16.09 -21.73
CA ILE A 347 -0.72 -16.83 -21.94
C ILE A 347 -0.21 -17.35 -20.60
N PRO A 348 0.54 -18.45 -20.56
CA PRO A 348 1.05 -19.01 -19.31
C PRO A 348 2.19 -18.12 -18.79
N VAL A 349 2.09 -17.67 -17.54
CA VAL A 349 3.11 -16.80 -16.92
C VAL A 349 3.53 -17.39 -15.57
N GLY A 350 4.84 -17.51 -15.34
CA GLY A 350 5.33 -17.99 -14.06
C GLY A 350 5.04 -17.01 -12.91
N ASN A 351 4.78 -17.53 -11.71
CA ASN A 351 4.70 -16.77 -10.45
C ASN A 351 3.62 -15.68 -10.39
N GLY A 352 2.58 -15.76 -11.23
CA GLY A 352 1.48 -14.77 -11.25
C GLY A 352 1.89 -13.38 -11.74
N ALA A 353 2.97 -13.30 -12.52
CA ALA A 353 3.43 -12.04 -13.09
C ALA A 353 2.45 -11.54 -14.18
N LYS A 354 2.38 -10.21 -14.36
CA LYS A 354 1.43 -9.54 -15.26
C LYS A 354 2.17 -8.74 -16.34
N CYS A 355 1.44 -8.16 -17.29
CA CYS A 355 2.01 -7.20 -18.25
C CYS A 355 2.89 -6.15 -17.55
N HIS A 356 3.92 -5.70 -18.27
CA HIS A 356 4.95 -4.77 -17.82
C HIS A 356 5.90 -5.34 -16.75
N THR A 357 6.09 -6.67 -16.74
CA THR A 357 7.10 -7.37 -15.94
C THR A 357 8.08 -8.14 -16.80
N ARG A 358 9.29 -8.40 -16.29
CA ARG A 358 10.32 -9.18 -17.01
C ARG A 358 9.86 -10.63 -17.23
N GLU A 359 9.17 -11.19 -16.25
CA GLU A 359 8.61 -12.54 -16.30
C GLU A 359 7.54 -12.65 -17.41
N PHE A 360 6.71 -11.62 -17.60
CA PHE A 360 5.77 -11.57 -18.71
C PHE A 360 6.48 -11.43 -20.07
N ALA A 361 7.54 -10.60 -20.15
CA ALA A 361 8.36 -10.53 -21.35
C ALA A 361 8.94 -11.90 -21.71
N MET A 362 9.48 -12.64 -20.73
CA MET A 362 9.96 -14.01 -20.94
C MET A 362 8.84 -14.95 -21.39
N ALA A 363 7.66 -14.89 -20.74
CA ALA A 363 6.49 -15.67 -21.10
C ALA A 363 6.03 -15.40 -22.54
N ALA A 364 6.07 -14.14 -22.98
CA ALA A 364 5.71 -13.72 -24.33
C ALA A 364 6.65 -14.27 -25.42
N GLY A 365 7.84 -14.76 -25.05
CA GLY A 365 8.75 -15.45 -25.96
C GLY A 365 8.53 -16.97 -26.05
N THR A 366 7.67 -17.55 -25.21
CA THR A 366 7.51 -19.01 -25.10
C THR A 366 6.78 -19.63 -26.31
N GLU A 367 7.03 -20.92 -26.54
CA GLU A 367 6.37 -21.68 -27.62
C GLU A 367 4.86 -21.79 -27.39
N GLU A 368 4.47 -21.96 -26.13
CA GLU A 368 3.05 -22.08 -25.77
C GLU A 368 2.31 -20.76 -25.99
N ALA A 369 2.87 -19.63 -25.58
CA ALA A 369 2.28 -18.31 -25.84
C ALA A 369 2.15 -18.04 -27.35
N HIS A 370 3.18 -18.39 -28.13
CA HIS A 370 3.13 -18.34 -29.58
C HIS A 370 1.98 -19.20 -30.14
N GLY A 371 1.87 -20.47 -29.73
CA GLY A 371 0.79 -21.37 -30.16
C GLY A 371 -0.60 -20.81 -29.89
N ARG A 372 -0.84 -20.24 -28.70
CA ARG A 372 -2.12 -19.59 -28.35
C ARG A 372 -2.44 -18.41 -29.27
N THR A 373 -1.42 -17.63 -29.66
CA THR A 373 -1.60 -16.47 -30.55
C THR A 373 -1.83 -16.87 -32.01
N ILE A 374 -1.26 -17.98 -32.47
CA ILE A 374 -1.61 -18.58 -33.77
C ILE A 374 -3.09 -18.99 -33.79
N THR A 375 -3.56 -19.63 -32.72
CA THR A 375 -4.98 -20.00 -32.57
C THR A 375 -5.89 -18.77 -32.60
N ALA A 376 -5.55 -17.73 -31.84
CA ALA A 376 -6.29 -16.47 -31.84
C ALA A 376 -6.28 -15.80 -33.22
N GLY A 377 -5.14 -15.78 -33.92
CA GLY A 377 -5.01 -15.25 -35.27
C GLY A 377 -5.92 -15.96 -36.27
N LYS A 378 -5.98 -17.30 -36.23
CA LYS A 378 -6.92 -18.09 -37.06
C LYS A 378 -8.38 -17.76 -36.74
N ALA A 379 -8.73 -17.59 -35.47
CA ALA A 379 -10.08 -17.19 -35.07
C ALA A 379 -10.41 -15.76 -35.54
N MET A 380 -9.46 -14.81 -35.49
CA MET A 380 -9.64 -13.48 -36.06
C MET A 380 -9.83 -13.55 -37.58
N ALA A 381 -9.11 -14.43 -38.29
CA ALA A 381 -9.33 -14.64 -39.73
C ALA A 381 -10.73 -15.16 -40.04
N MET A 382 -11.23 -16.14 -39.27
CA MET A 382 -12.60 -16.65 -39.43
C MET A 382 -13.65 -15.60 -39.06
N THR A 383 -13.37 -14.75 -38.08
CA THR A 383 -14.23 -13.60 -37.74
C THR A 383 -14.30 -12.62 -38.91
N GLY A 384 -13.14 -12.30 -39.50
CA GLY A 384 -13.05 -11.48 -40.70
C GLY A 384 -13.77 -12.10 -41.90
N TRP A 385 -13.66 -13.41 -42.08
CA TRP A 385 -14.41 -14.14 -43.11
C TRP A 385 -15.92 -13.96 -42.95
N ILE A 386 -16.46 -14.11 -41.74
CA ILE A 386 -17.89 -13.84 -41.44
C ILE A 386 -18.24 -12.40 -41.81
N MET A 387 -17.41 -11.41 -41.46
CA MET A 387 -17.67 -10.00 -41.80
C MET A 387 -17.68 -9.73 -43.31
N LEU A 388 -16.93 -10.50 -44.10
CA LEU A 388 -16.92 -10.38 -45.56
C LEU A 388 -18.14 -11.01 -46.22
N VAL A 389 -18.58 -12.19 -45.75
CA VAL A 389 -19.56 -13.02 -46.48
C VAL A 389 -20.96 -13.10 -45.86
N ASP A 390 -21.11 -12.78 -44.57
CA ASP A 390 -22.38 -12.87 -43.85
C ASP A 390 -22.95 -11.48 -43.57
N ASP A 391 -23.79 -10.99 -44.48
CA ASP A 391 -24.43 -9.67 -44.41
C ASP A 391 -25.20 -9.44 -43.09
N PRO A 392 -26.00 -10.40 -42.57
CA PRO A 392 -26.67 -10.22 -41.29
C PRO A 392 -25.70 -9.96 -40.12
N SER A 393 -24.60 -10.72 -40.00
CA SER A 393 -23.62 -10.49 -38.93
C SER A 393 -22.88 -9.17 -39.10
N TYR A 394 -22.48 -8.82 -40.32
CA TYR A 394 -21.87 -7.52 -40.60
C TYR A 394 -22.80 -6.35 -40.23
N HIS A 395 -24.07 -6.42 -40.62
CA HIS A 395 -25.04 -5.39 -40.28
C HIS A 395 -25.28 -5.30 -38.78
N ARG A 396 -25.34 -6.42 -38.03
CA ARG A 396 -25.40 -6.38 -36.55
C ARG A 396 -24.20 -5.64 -35.95
N VAL A 397 -22.98 -5.90 -36.43
CA VAL A 397 -21.75 -5.23 -35.97
C VAL A 397 -21.79 -3.73 -36.27
N ARG A 398 -22.15 -3.36 -37.51
CA ARG A 398 -22.26 -1.96 -37.94
C ARG A 398 -23.35 -1.20 -37.19
N ASP A 399 -24.50 -1.84 -36.98
CA ASP A 399 -25.64 -1.22 -36.31
C ASP A 399 -25.32 -1.00 -34.83
N ALA A 400 -24.71 -1.97 -34.15
CA ALA A 400 -24.24 -1.82 -32.77
C ALA A 400 -23.22 -0.68 -32.60
N PHE A 401 -22.39 -0.39 -33.61
CA PHE A 401 -21.50 0.76 -33.63
C PHE A 401 -22.23 2.09 -33.89
N SER A 402 -23.33 2.05 -34.64
CA SER A 402 -24.10 3.24 -35.05
C SER A 402 -25.10 3.72 -33.99
N VAL A 403 -25.46 2.88 -33.01
CA VAL A 403 -26.36 3.28 -31.90
C VAL A 403 -25.66 4.34 -31.03
N PRO A 404 -26.21 5.56 -30.90
CA PRO A 404 -25.66 6.54 -29.97
C PRO A 404 -25.94 6.08 -28.54
N SER A 405 -24.91 5.64 -27.82
CA SER A 405 -24.97 5.53 -26.37
C SER A 405 -25.14 6.94 -25.78
N SER A 406 -26.39 7.38 -25.60
CA SER A 406 -26.82 8.59 -24.87
C SER A 406 -25.82 9.76 -24.88
N ARG A 407 -25.57 10.35 -26.06
CA ARG A 407 -24.69 11.52 -26.21
C ARG A 407 -25.48 12.80 -25.91
N THR A 408 -25.19 13.46 -24.79
CA THR A 408 -25.71 14.81 -24.51
C THR A 408 -24.87 15.83 -25.26
N SER A 409 -25.55 16.69 -26.02
CA SER A 409 -25.05 17.75 -26.88
C SER A 409 -24.07 18.72 -26.21
N LEU A 410 -22.97 19.03 -26.89
CA LEU A 410 -22.23 20.28 -26.73
C LEU A 410 -22.19 20.99 -28.09
N SER A 411 -22.97 22.06 -28.22
CA SER A 411 -22.77 23.09 -29.25
C SER A 411 -22.18 24.33 -28.60
N SER A 412 -21.34 25.02 -29.38
CA SER A 412 -20.70 26.33 -29.19
C SER A 412 -19.31 26.33 -28.54
N SER A 413 -18.34 26.58 -29.42
CA SER A 413 -16.96 27.01 -29.21
C SER A 413 -16.88 28.42 -28.62
N PRO A 414 -15.66 28.86 -28.25
CA PRO A 414 -15.08 29.96 -29.04
C PRO A 414 -13.58 29.78 -29.37
N THR A 415 -13.31 29.85 -30.68
CA THR A 415 -12.32 30.68 -31.39
C THR A 415 -10.97 31.06 -30.75
N SER A 416 -9.92 30.53 -31.38
CA SER A 416 -8.73 31.20 -31.95
C SER A 416 -7.88 32.15 -31.08
N PHE A 417 -6.60 31.83 -30.93
CA PHE A 417 -5.49 32.72 -31.31
C PHE A 417 -4.21 31.89 -31.48
N PHE A 418 -3.82 31.63 -32.74
CA PHE A 418 -2.48 31.17 -33.11
C PHE A 418 -1.76 32.36 -33.73
N GLY A 419 -0.53 32.63 -33.29
CA GLY A 419 0.34 33.64 -33.87
C GLY A 419 1.80 33.29 -33.61
N HIS A 420 2.47 32.83 -34.67
CA HIS A 420 3.91 32.89 -34.96
C HIS A 420 4.93 32.63 -33.83
N THR A 421 5.69 31.55 -33.96
CA THR A 421 7.13 31.61 -34.32
C THR A 421 7.68 30.21 -34.62
N GLN A 422 7.64 29.84 -35.89
CA GLN A 422 8.63 28.92 -36.47
C GLN A 422 9.92 29.71 -36.66
N SER A 423 10.94 29.43 -35.84
CA SER A 423 12.37 29.69 -36.10
C SER A 423 13.08 29.73 -34.74
N LEU A 424 13.51 28.56 -34.26
CA LEU A 424 14.55 28.39 -33.22
C LEU A 424 14.84 26.90 -32.91
N ILE A 425 14.55 25.97 -33.85
CA ILE A 425 14.78 24.52 -33.69
C ILE A 425 16.25 24.12 -33.98
N SER A 426 17.11 25.04 -34.39
CA SER A 426 18.47 24.72 -34.86
C SER A 426 19.63 25.11 -33.93
N ILE A 427 19.39 25.64 -32.72
CA ILE A 427 20.50 26.15 -31.86
C ILE A 427 20.61 25.45 -30.49
N ILE A 428 19.69 24.55 -30.12
CA ILE A 428 19.78 23.78 -28.86
C ILE A 428 19.99 22.29 -29.17
N LYS A 429 21.06 21.96 -29.89
CA LYS A 429 21.50 20.57 -30.13
C LYS A 429 22.92 20.27 -29.63
N VAL A 430 23.57 21.20 -28.90
CA VAL A 430 25.01 21.08 -28.54
C VAL A 430 25.31 21.35 -27.05
N ALA A 431 24.32 21.28 -26.13
CA ALA A 431 24.60 21.46 -24.69
C ALA A 431 23.81 20.53 -23.76
N MET A 432 23.58 19.28 -24.16
CA MET A 432 23.03 18.23 -23.28
C MET A 432 24.09 17.20 -22.86
N SER A 433 25.29 17.67 -22.46
CA SER A 433 26.26 16.86 -21.72
C SER A 433 26.40 17.39 -20.29
N SER A 434 25.33 17.34 -19.52
CA SER A 434 25.41 17.43 -18.06
C SER A 434 24.65 16.25 -17.50
N GLN A 435 25.43 15.29 -17.01
CA GLN A 435 24.93 14.04 -16.43
C GLN A 435 23.81 14.33 -15.41
N PRO A 436 22.67 13.61 -15.49
CA PRO A 436 21.74 13.60 -14.38
C PRO A 436 22.45 13.04 -13.15
N VAL A 437 22.37 13.75 -12.03
CA VAL A 437 22.71 13.16 -10.73
C VAL A 437 21.66 12.09 -10.46
N GLU A 438 22.03 10.85 -10.79
CA GLU A 438 21.29 9.63 -10.53
C GLU A 438 20.80 9.59 -9.07
N VAL A 439 19.48 9.49 -8.87
CA VAL A 439 18.99 8.63 -7.79
C VAL A 439 19.03 7.23 -8.38
N PRO A 440 19.97 6.36 -7.97
CA PRO A 440 20.22 5.15 -8.72
C PRO A 440 19.08 4.16 -8.51
N VAL A 441 18.28 3.91 -9.55
CA VAL A 441 17.59 2.63 -9.74
C VAL A 441 18.68 1.63 -10.15
N VAL A 442 19.55 1.21 -9.21
CA VAL A 442 20.41 0.05 -9.50
C VAL A 442 19.52 -1.19 -9.56
N GLY A 443 19.69 -1.95 -10.64
CA GLY A 443 18.95 -3.15 -10.95
C GLY A 443 18.84 -4.10 -9.77
N ILE A 444 17.65 -4.67 -9.61
CA ILE A 444 17.48 -5.86 -8.79
C ILE A 444 17.79 -7.03 -9.70
N ALA A 445 19.09 -7.24 -9.93
CA ALA A 445 19.60 -8.58 -10.18
C ALA A 445 19.45 -9.37 -8.86
N ASP A 446 18.72 -10.48 -8.91
CA ASP A 446 18.86 -11.66 -8.05
C ASP A 446 19.41 -11.43 -6.64
N PHE A 447 18.60 -10.99 -5.68
CA PHE A 447 18.94 -11.22 -4.27
C PHE A 447 18.31 -12.53 -3.81
N THR A 448 19.14 -13.46 -3.37
CA THR A 448 18.70 -14.74 -2.83
C THR A 448 17.90 -14.55 -1.53
N PRO A 449 16.99 -15.47 -1.17
CA PRO A 449 16.29 -15.49 0.13
C PRO A 449 17.24 -15.40 1.34
N GLU A 450 18.48 -15.85 1.17
CA GLU A 450 19.58 -15.76 2.12
C GLU A 450 20.04 -14.31 2.33
N THR A 451 20.22 -13.56 1.25
CA THR A 451 20.63 -12.15 1.29
C THR A 451 19.54 -11.29 1.94
N ALA A 452 18.27 -11.56 1.63
CA ALA A 452 17.13 -10.93 2.30
C ALA A 452 17.11 -11.20 3.81
N ARG A 453 17.42 -12.44 4.23
CA ARG A 453 17.54 -12.82 5.65
C ARG A 453 18.70 -12.12 6.34
N GLN A 454 19.84 -11.95 5.68
CA GLN A 454 21.00 -11.23 6.24
C GLN A 454 20.67 -9.75 6.47
N VAL A 455 20.05 -9.09 5.48
CA VAL A 455 19.61 -7.69 5.61
C VAL A 455 18.62 -7.56 6.76
N ARG A 456 17.64 -8.45 6.86
CA ARG A 456 16.70 -8.47 7.98
C ARG A 456 17.39 -8.61 9.34
N ARG A 457 18.35 -9.54 9.47
CA ARG A 457 19.10 -9.73 10.72
C ARG A 457 19.86 -8.45 11.10
N LYS A 458 20.44 -7.75 10.13
CA LYS A 458 21.12 -6.48 10.38
C LYS A 458 20.14 -5.39 10.86
N VAL A 459 18.94 -5.33 10.27
CA VAL A 459 17.86 -4.45 10.75
C VAL A 459 17.46 -4.82 12.18
N ASP A 460 17.25 -6.12 12.45
CA ASP A 460 16.90 -6.62 13.78
C ASP A 460 17.94 -6.23 14.85
N LEU A 461 19.23 -6.31 14.52
CA LEU A 461 20.33 -5.99 15.44
C LEU A 461 20.51 -4.50 15.74
N ILE A 462 19.90 -3.61 14.96
CA ILE A 462 20.06 -2.16 15.11
C ILE A 462 18.75 -1.53 15.56
N LEU A 463 17.66 -1.79 14.82
CA LEU A 463 16.37 -1.17 15.05
C LEU A 463 15.69 -1.69 16.32
N LEU A 464 15.69 -3.00 16.57
CA LEU A 464 15.00 -3.55 17.75
C LEU A 464 15.65 -3.16 19.07
N PRO A 465 17.00 -3.15 19.22
CA PRO A 465 17.62 -2.58 20.40
C PRO A 465 17.29 -1.10 20.56
N MET A 466 17.24 -0.31 19.47
CA MET A 466 16.89 1.09 19.58
C MET A 466 15.46 1.30 20.12
N LEU A 467 14.49 0.58 19.55
CA LEU A 467 13.09 0.62 20.01
C LEU A 467 12.96 0.05 21.43
N GLY A 468 13.66 -1.03 21.74
CA GLY A 468 13.66 -1.68 23.05
C GLY A 468 14.24 -0.79 24.15
N VAL A 469 15.37 -0.12 23.92
CA VAL A 469 15.95 0.86 24.86
C VAL A 469 15.03 2.05 25.04
N CYS A 470 14.42 2.54 23.97
CA CYS A 470 13.47 3.63 24.05
C CYS A 470 12.22 3.25 24.87
N PHE A 471 11.70 2.03 24.71
CA PHE A 471 10.58 1.53 25.50
C PHE A 471 10.96 1.22 26.95
N PHE A 472 12.19 0.74 27.17
CA PHE A 472 12.80 0.63 28.50
C PHE A 472 12.83 1.97 29.22
N LEU A 473 13.35 3.02 28.57
CA LEU A 473 13.40 4.36 29.14
C LEU A 473 12.01 4.92 29.39
N GLN A 474 11.07 4.76 28.45
CA GLN A 474 9.68 5.17 28.65
C GLN A 474 9.07 4.54 29.91
N PHE A 475 9.25 3.23 30.11
CA PHE A 475 8.69 2.56 31.28
C PHE A 475 9.44 2.91 32.57
N LEU A 476 10.77 3.11 32.50
CA LEU A 476 11.59 3.57 33.61
C LEU A 476 11.14 4.96 34.07
N ASP A 477 11.00 5.90 33.14
CA ASP A 477 10.57 7.28 33.34
C ASP A 477 9.20 7.32 34.01
N LYS A 478 8.27 6.48 33.55
CA LYS A 478 6.93 6.31 34.14
C LYS A 478 6.96 5.79 35.58
N GLN A 479 7.85 4.83 35.86
CA GLN A 479 8.02 4.22 37.19
C GLN A 479 8.75 5.12 38.18
N THR A 480 9.43 6.16 37.71
CA THR A 480 10.13 7.15 38.56
C THR A 480 9.23 7.72 39.66
N LEU A 481 7.93 7.91 39.39
CA LEU A 481 6.96 8.37 40.40
C LEU A 481 6.86 7.39 41.58
N SER A 482 6.84 6.08 41.31
CA SER A 482 6.78 5.06 42.36
C SER A 482 8.08 5.06 43.17
N TYR A 483 9.25 5.06 42.53
CA TYR A 483 10.52 5.04 43.25
C TYR A 483 10.74 6.30 44.10
N SER A 484 10.42 7.47 43.55
CA SER A 484 10.56 8.77 44.23
C SER A 484 9.69 8.89 45.48
N SER A 485 8.57 8.16 45.56
CA SER A 485 7.71 8.13 46.75
C SER A 485 8.42 7.62 48.01
N LEU A 486 9.44 6.75 47.86
CA LEU A 486 10.28 6.27 48.96
C LEU A 486 11.51 7.16 49.23
N LEU A 487 11.75 8.15 48.39
CA LEU A 487 12.94 9.01 48.42
C LEU A 487 12.63 10.46 48.83
N GLY A 488 11.47 10.69 49.48
CA GLY A 488 11.11 11.99 50.06
C GLY A 488 10.12 12.84 49.25
N LEU A 489 9.65 12.38 48.08
CA LEU A 489 8.74 13.15 47.23
C LEU A 489 7.45 13.57 47.97
N LEU A 490 6.84 12.63 48.71
CA LEU A 490 5.56 12.87 49.39
C LEU A 490 5.68 13.97 50.45
N GLN A 491 6.77 13.95 51.20
CA GLN A 491 7.07 14.92 52.26
C GLN A 491 7.41 16.29 51.67
N ASP A 492 8.33 16.34 50.70
CA ASP A 492 8.83 17.59 50.11
C ASP A 492 7.78 18.36 49.31
N THR A 493 6.75 17.67 48.79
CA THR A 493 5.66 18.29 48.03
C THR A 493 4.33 18.34 48.78
N ASN A 494 4.35 17.94 50.06
CA ASN A 494 3.22 17.94 50.99
C ASN A 494 1.94 17.30 50.42
N LEU A 495 2.07 16.09 49.87
CA LEU A 495 0.95 15.36 49.28
C LEU A 495 0.14 14.60 50.34
N HIS A 496 -1.17 14.82 50.36
CA HIS A 496 -2.10 14.18 51.30
C HIS A 496 -3.22 13.42 50.58
N GLY A 497 -3.74 12.38 51.24
CA GLY A 497 -4.86 11.57 50.77
C GLY A 497 -4.75 11.12 49.32
N LYS A 498 -5.70 11.55 48.48
CA LYS A 498 -5.78 11.14 47.07
C LYS A 498 -4.89 11.95 46.12
N GLN A 499 -4.13 12.93 46.62
CA GLN A 499 -3.32 13.79 45.74
C GLN A 499 -2.25 12.98 45.00
N PHE A 500 -1.54 12.08 45.68
CA PHE A 500 -0.57 11.20 45.00
C PHE A 500 -1.25 10.32 43.93
N SER A 501 -2.43 9.78 44.21
CA SER A 501 -3.24 9.02 43.25
C SER A 501 -3.59 9.83 42.00
N TRP A 502 -3.93 11.12 42.16
CA TRP A 502 -4.17 12.02 41.04
C TRP A 502 -2.91 12.32 40.22
N THR A 503 -1.73 12.43 40.84
CA THR A 503 -0.47 12.56 40.10
C THR A 503 -0.17 11.31 39.25
N ALA A 504 -0.64 10.13 39.67
CA ALA A 504 -0.59 8.92 38.86
C ALA A 504 -1.60 8.99 37.68
N SER A 505 -2.87 9.30 37.96
CA SER A 505 -3.95 9.30 36.97
C SER A 505 -3.82 10.39 35.89
N ILE A 506 -3.37 11.59 36.24
CA ILE A 506 -3.33 12.75 35.31
C ILE A 506 -2.43 12.51 34.09
N PHE A 507 -1.39 11.69 34.25
CA PHE A 507 -0.54 11.23 33.16
C PHE A 507 -1.37 10.60 32.02
N TYR A 508 -2.33 9.76 32.37
CA TYR A 508 -3.14 9.05 31.38
C TYR A 508 -4.21 9.94 30.71
N PHE A 509 -4.61 11.04 31.35
CA PHE A 509 -5.40 12.09 30.69
C PHE A 509 -4.59 12.79 29.60
N GLY A 510 -3.34 13.18 29.90
CA GLY A 510 -2.42 13.75 28.92
C GLY A 510 -2.13 12.78 27.78
N TYR A 511 -1.88 11.51 28.11
CA TYR A 511 -1.66 10.43 27.14
C TYR A 511 -2.85 10.27 26.19
N MET A 512 -4.07 10.18 26.74
CA MET A 512 -5.29 10.01 25.96
C MET A 512 -5.56 11.24 25.07
N PHE A 513 -5.40 12.44 25.60
CA PHE A 513 -5.58 13.69 24.83
C PHE A 513 -4.59 13.77 23.67
N TRP A 514 -3.31 13.50 23.91
CA TRP A 514 -2.27 13.64 22.89
C TRP A 514 -2.18 12.45 21.92
N SER A 515 -2.84 11.33 22.22
CA SER A 515 -2.96 10.19 21.32
C SER A 515 -3.58 10.57 19.97
N TYR A 516 -4.50 11.54 19.93
CA TYR A 516 -5.08 12.02 18.67
C TYR A 516 -4.13 12.95 17.88
N PRO A 517 -3.59 14.05 18.46
CA PRO A 517 -2.56 14.85 17.81
C PRO A 517 -1.39 14.03 17.29
N THR A 518 -0.87 13.09 18.10
CA THR A 518 0.29 12.30 17.68
C THR A 518 -0.03 11.37 16.51
N ALA A 519 -1.23 10.78 16.44
CA ALA A 519 -1.61 9.95 15.30
C ALA A 519 -1.65 10.76 13.99
N TYR A 520 -2.10 12.01 14.06
CA TYR A 520 -2.11 12.94 12.93
C TYR A 520 -0.70 13.40 12.53
N LEU A 521 0.16 13.74 13.50
CA LEU A 521 1.53 14.22 13.25
C LEU A 521 2.44 13.10 12.76
N ALA A 522 2.31 11.89 13.31
CA ALA A 522 3.14 10.73 12.98
C ALA A 522 3.07 10.32 11.50
N VAL A 523 1.94 10.57 10.81
CA VAL A 523 1.78 10.26 9.38
C VAL A 523 2.20 11.42 8.45
N ARG A 524 2.38 12.64 8.99
CA ARG A 524 2.73 13.85 8.21
C ARG A 524 4.17 14.30 8.39
N MET A 525 4.77 13.94 9.52
CA MET A 525 6.16 14.27 9.83
C MET A 525 7.07 13.09 9.51
N ARG A 526 8.37 13.38 9.42
CA ARG A 526 9.41 12.35 9.36
C ARG A 526 9.38 11.54 10.66
N ILE A 527 8.84 10.32 10.60
CA ILE A 527 8.45 9.54 11.79
C ILE A 527 9.61 9.29 12.76
N GLY A 528 10.81 9.03 12.26
CA GLY A 528 12.00 8.82 13.10
C GLY A 528 12.37 10.09 13.84
N LYS A 529 12.36 11.24 13.16
CA LYS A 529 12.66 12.55 13.78
C LYS A 529 11.58 13.01 14.73
N TYR A 530 10.31 12.76 14.40
CA TYR A 530 9.19 13.07 15.27
C TYR A 530 9.27 12.26 16.57
N LEU A 531 9.44 10.94 16.49
CA LEU A 531 9.55 10.08 17.67
C LEU A 531 10.75 10.48 18.53
N ALA A 532 11.92 10.68 17.93
CA ALA A 532 13.09 11.09 18.67
C ALA A 532 12.97 12.51 19.26
N GLY A 533 12.28 13.43 18.57
CA GLY A 533 11.93 14.74 19.12
C GLY A 533 11.02 14.64 20.34
N THR A 534 10.01 13.76 20.30
CA THR A 534 9.16 13.51 21.47
C THR A 534 9.94 12.92 22.64
N VAL A 535 10.95 12.07 22.38
CA VAL A 535 11.88 11.54 23.40
C VAL A 535 12.59 12.67 24.14
N VAL A 536 13.18 13.59 23.39
CA VAL A 536 13.89 14.74 23.98
C VAL A 536 12.94 15.65 24.76
N LEU A 537 11.74 15.91 24.22
CA LEU A 537 10.74 16.76 24.88
C LEU A 537 10.23 16.14 26.19
N TRP A 538 9.88 14.84 26.19
CA TRP A 538 9.44 14.20 27.43
C TRP A 538 10.57 14.09 28.44
N ALA A 539 11.82 13.89 28.00
CA ALA A 539 12.97 13.86 28.88
C ALA A 539 13.17 15.20 29.60
N GLY A 540 13.00 16.32 28.88
CA GLY A 540 12.98 17.66 29.47
C GLY A 540 11.88 17.82 30.52
N ILE A 541 10.66 17.36 30.23
CA ILE A 541 9.52 17.40 31.17
C ILE A 541 9.77 16.50 32.38
N LEU A 542 10.41 15.35 32.20
CA LEU A 542 10.78 14.48 33.30
C LEU A 542 11.74 15.19 34.25
N MET A 543 12.79 15.85 33.73
CA MET A 543 13.70 16.65 34.55
C MET A 543 13.00 17.81 35.27
N CYS A 544 11.96 18.40 34.66
CA CYS A 544 11.16 19.46 35.30
C CYS A 544 10.46 19.01 36.59
N HIS A 545 10.31 17.70 36.83
CA HIS A 545 9.78 17.20 38.12
C HIS A 545 10.65 17.63 39.31
N ALA A 546 11.96 17.78 39.14
CA ALA A 546 12.86 18.23 40.20
C ALA A 546 12.57 19.68 40.67
N ALA A 547 11.92 20.49 39.82
CA ALA A 547 11.50 21.85 40.13
C ALA A 547 10.11 21.91 40.80
N CYS A 548 9.43 20.76 40.97
CA CYS A 548 8.12 20.73 41.62
C CYS A 548 8.26 20.81 43.15
N HIS A 549 7.39 21.60 43.77
CA HIS A 549 7.32 21.79 45.22
C HIS A 549 5.92 21.59 45.81
N ASN A 550 4.93 21.28 44.96
CA ASN A 550 3.54 21.13 45.36
C ASN A 550 2.77 20.24 44.39
N PHE A 551 1.54 19.89 44.77
CA PHE A 551 0.61 19.09 43.98
C PHE A 551 0.35 19.66 42.58
N GLY A 552 0.12 20.97 42.44
CA GLY A 552 -0.20 21.60 41.16
C GLY A 552 0.93 21.49 40.14
N GLY A 553 2.17 21.72 40.58
CA GLY A 553 3.36 21.54 39.75
C GLY A 553 3.50 20.09 39.27
N LEU A 554 3.35 19.12 40.18
CA LEU A 554 3.38 17.69 39.84
C LEU A 554 2.28 17.32 38.84
N MET A 555 1.05 17.82 39.01
CA MET A 555 -0.04 17.56 38.09
C MET A 555 0.27 18.04 36.67
N ALA A 556 0.82 19.25 36.53
CA ALA A 556 1.17 19.84 35.25
C ALA A 556 2.27 19.04 34.53
N VAL A 557 3.40 18.79 35.18
CA VAL A 557 4.51 18.05 34.56
C VAL A 557 4.12 16.61 34.22
N ARG A 558 3.27 15.97 35.05
CA ARG A 558 2.78 14.61 34.80
C ARG A 558 1.81 14.55 33.63
N PHE A 559 0.93 15.55 33.47
CA PHE A 559 0.05 15.67 32.31
C PHE A 559 0.87 15.76 31.02
N PHE A 560 1.84 16.68 30.95
CA PHE A 560 2.66 16.85 29.76
C PHE A 560 3.57 15.65 29.49
N LEU A 561 4.12 15.01 30.53
CA LEU A 561 4.88 13.77 30.37
C LEU A 561 4.01 12.71 29.67
N GLY A 562 2.76 12.55 30.11
CA GLY A 562 1.79 11.67 29.46
C GLY A 562 1.52 12.03 28.01
N ALA A 563 1.37 13.32 27.71
CA ALA A 563 1.14 13.80 26.34
C ALA A 563 2.28 13.39 25.40
N PHE A 564 3.53 13.70 25.73
CA PHE A 564 4.66 13.42 24.84
C PHE A 564 5.04 11.94 24.79
N GLU A 565 4.79 11.16 25.85
CA GLU A 565 4.94 9.69 25.81
C GLU A 565 3.91 8.98 24.90
N ALA A 566 2.78 9.62 24.58
CA ALA A 566 1.72 9.01 23.77
C ALA A 566 2.15 8.65 22.35
N ALA A 567 3.21 9.30 21.84
CA ALA A 567 3.70 9.09 20.48
C ALA A 567 4.39 7.73 20.26
N ILE A 568 4.96 7.14 21.32
CA ILE A 568 5.89 6.01 21.19
C ILE A 568 5.19 4.75 20.68
N ALA A 569 4.11 4.31 21.31
CA ALA A 569 3.42 3.08 20.91
C ALA A 569 2.90 3.11 19.45
N PRO A 570 2.10 4.11 19.03
CA PRO A 570 1.63 4.18 17.63
C PRO A 570 2.77 4.46 16.65
N GLY A 571 3.76 5.26 17.03
CA GLY A 571 4.92 5.53 16.18
C GLY A 571 5.78 4.30 15.95
N PHE A 572 6.00 3.48 16.98
CA PHE A 572 6.70 2.20 16.84
C PHE A 572 5.93 1.26 15.93
N SER A 573 4.60 1.22 16.03
CA SER A 573 3.80 0.44 15.07
C SER A 573 3.98 0.88 13.61
N LEU A 574 4.09 2.19 13.34
CA LEU A 574 4.37 2.71 11.99
C LEU A 574 5.80 2.39 11.52
N VAL A 575 6.79 2.51 12.42
CA VAL A 575 8.17 2.10 12.13
C VAL A 575 8.25 0.59 11.87
N MET A 576 7.54 -0.21 12.66
CA MET A 576 7.47 -1.66 12.43
C MET A 576 6.85 -2.00 11.07
N GLY A 577 5.79 -1.29 10.67
CA GLY A 577 5.15 -1.46 9.36
C GLY A 577 5.99 -1.03 8.16
N THR A 578 6.97 -0.14 8.35
CA THR A 578 7.87 0.33 7.27
C THR A 578 9.13 -0.50 7.12
N TRP A 579 9.49 -1.31 8.12
CA TRP A 579 10.74 -2.05 8.17
C TRP A 579 10.59 -3.57 8.12
N TYR A 580 9.41 -4.09 8.46
CA TYR A 580 9.15 -5.52 8.61
C TYR A 580 7.87 -5.95 7.91
N THR A 581 7.91 -7.14 7.29
CA THR A 581 6.74 -7.75 6.68
C THR A 581 5.72 -8.19 7.74
N ARG A 582 4.44 -8.35 7.37
CA ARG A 582 3.36 -8.74 8.28
C ARG A 582 3.65 -10.04 9.05
N ARG A 583 4.30 -11.02 8.40
CA ARG A 583 4.73 -12.28 9.03
C ARG A 583 5.85 -12.08 10.07
N GLU A 584 6.64 -11.02 9.94
CA GLU A 584 7.78 -10.73 10.79
C GLU A 584 7.44 -9.89 12.03
N GLN A 585 6.39 -9.07 11.95
CA GLN A 585 6.03 -8.10 12.97
C GLN A 585 5.73 -8.69 14.36
N PRO A 586 4.95 -9.79 14.54
CA PRO A 586 4.52 -10.24 15.87
C PRO A 586 5.66 -10.57 16.85
N LEU A 587 6.69 -11.29 16.39
CA LEU A 587 7.85 -11.61 17.22
C LEU A 587 8.60 -10.34 17.67
N ARG A 588 8.66 -9.36 16.77
CA ARG A 588 9.43 -8.13 16.97
C ARG A 588 8.70 -7.13 17.87
N TYR A 589 7.37 -7.11 17.80
CA TYR A 589 6.52 -6.49 18.82
C TYR A 589 6.86 -7.03 20.21
N GLY A 590 6.98 -8.36 20.36
CA GLY A 590 7.41 -8.97 21.62
C GLY A 590 8.82 -8.54 22.06
N LEU A 591 9.78 -8.48 21.13
CA LEU A 591 11.18 -8.16 21.43
C LEU A 591 11.38 -6.73 21.94
N TRP A 592 10.77 -5.72 21.31
CA TRP A 592 10.92 -4.35 21.82
C TRP A 592 10.06 -4.12 23.06
N PHE A 593 8.94 -4.84 23.23
CA PHE A 593 8.12 -4.77 24.44
C PHE A 593 8.86 -5.27 25.70
N CYS A 594 9.85 -6.16 25.54
CA CYS A 594 10.73 -6.57 26.65
C CYS A 594 11.44 -5.40 27.35
N GLY A 595 11.50 -4.21 26.74
CA GLY A 595 12.00 -3.00 27.41
C GLY A 595 11.28 -2.73 28.74
N ALA A 596 9.97 -2.96 28.84
CA ALA A 596 9.20 -2.72 30.07
C ALA A 596 9.65 -3.61 31.26
N PRO A 597 9.72 -4.95 31.15
CA PRO A 597 10.23 -5.77 32.25
C PRO A 597 11.72 -5.51 32.57
N PHE A 598 12.54 -5.15 31.57
CA PHE A 598 13.91 -4.69 31.86
C PHE A 598 13.92 -3.40 32.69
N ALA A 599 12.99 -2.48 32.45
CA ALA A 599 12.89 -1.22 33.21
C ALA A 599 12.49 -1.47 34.67
N THR A 600 11.58 -2.40 34.91
CA THR A 600 11.26 -2.84 36.28
C THR A 600 12.46 -3.52 36.95
N LEU A 601 13.17 -4.39 36.21
CA LEU A 601 14.32 -5.13 36.72
C LEU A 601 15.50 -4.23 37.09
N LEU A 602 15.91 -3.34 36.18
CA LEU A 602 17.07 -2.48 36.36
C LEU A 602 16.73 -1.18 37.09
N GLY A 603 15.50 -0.67 36.96
CA GLY A 603 15.09 0.60 37.54
C GLY A 603 15.17 0.61 39.07
N GLY A 604 14.82 -0.49 39.74
CA GLY A 604 14.98 -0.63 41.18
C GLY A 604 16.44 -0.54 41.64
N VAL A 605 17.36 -1.18 40.89
CA VAL A 605 18.82 -1.15 41.18
C VAL A 605 19.41 0.23 40.97
N ILE A 606 19.07 0.86 39.84
CA ILE A 606 19.59 2.20 39.53
C ILE A 606 19.05 3.21 40.54
N SER A 607 17.77 3.11 40.91
CA SER A 607 17.16 3.96 41.94
C SER A 607 17.78 3.73 43.32
N TYR A 608 18.11 2.49 43.67
CA TYR A 608 18.86 2.16 44.89
C TYR A 608 20.23 2.85 44.89
N GLY A 609 20.97 2.80 43.79
CA GLY A 609 22.27 3.47 43.65
C GLY A 609 22.16 4.99 43.79
N ILE A 610 21.20 5.61 43.10
CA ILE A 610 20.95 7.06 43.17
C ILE A 610 20.54 7.48 44.59
N GLY A 611 19.80 6.64 45.30
CA GLY A 611 19.40 6.89 46.69
C GLY A 611 20.57 6.98 47.69
N HIS A 612 21.78 6.51 47.34
CA HIS A 612 22.99 6.64 48.17
C HIS A 612 23.81 7.91 47.89
N ILE A 613 23.41 8.72 46.90
CA ILE A 613 24.13 9.95 46.59
C ILE A 613 23.87 10.97 47.70
N GLU A 614 24.92 11.28 48.46
CA GLU A 614 24.90 12.36 49.45
C GLU A 614 25.21 13.70 48.75
N GLY A 615 24.29 14.65 48.84
CA GLY A 615 24.42 15.96 48.18
C GLY A 615 23.38 16.96 48.65
N SER A 616 23.45 18.19 48.12
CA SER A 616 22.53 19.28 48.49
C SER A 616 21.11 19.15 47.92
N LEU A 617 20.92 18.27 46.93
CA LEU A 617 19.62 17.99 46.30
C LEU A 617 19.02 16.70 46.88
N ALA A 618 17.70 16.72 47.14
CA ALA A 618 16.97 15.55 47.60
C ALA A 618 17.07 14.40 46.57
N SER A 619 17.21 13.16 47.06
CA SER A 619 17.46 11.98 46.21
C SER A 619 16.36 11.74 45.16
N TRP A 620 15.10 12.06 45.48
CA TRP A 620 14.01 11.95 44.49
C TRP A 620 14.16 12.93 43.33
N LYS A 621 14.71 14.13 43.56
CA LYS A 621 15.00 15.11 42.50
C LYS A 621 16.12 14.62 41.59
N LEU A 622 17.18 14.07 42.20
CA LEU A 622 18.28 13.45 41.46
C LEU A 622 17.79 12.31 40.57
N LEU A 623 16.81 11.53 41.04
CA LEU A 623 16.22 10.45 40.26
C LEU A 623 15.61 10.97 38.93
N PHE A 624 14.75 11.99 39.00
CA PHE A 624 14.15 12.60 37.81
C PHE A 624 15.18 13.29 36.90
N LEU A 625 16.20 13.93 37.48
CA LEU A 625 17.27 14.58 36.71
C LEU A 625 18.14 13.56 35.97
N ILE A 626 18.57 12.48 36.63
CA ILE A 626 19.43 11.47 36.04
C ILE A 626 18.68 10.67 34.98
N PHE A 627 17.47 10.19 35.28
CA PHE A 627 16.67 9.46 34.29
C PHE A 627 16.33 10.35 33.10
N GLY A 628 15.90 11.59 33.36
CA GLY A 628 15.63 12.55 32.30
C GLY A 628 16.88 12.89 31.47
N ALA A 629 18.06 13.01 32.07
CA ALA A 629 19.29 13.24 31.34
C ALA A 629 19.70 12.04 30.47
N VAL A 630 19.57 10.82 30.98
CA VAL A 630 19.83 9.59 30.22
C VAL A 630 18.83 9.47 29.06
N THR A 631 17.55 9.75 29.30
CA THR A 631 16.53 9.71 28.25
C THR A 631 16.71 10.82 27.22
N ALA A 632 17.15 12.02 27.63
CA ALA A 632 17.50 13.09 26.71
C ALA A 632 18.69 12.70 25.83
N ALA A 633 19.75 12.15 26.43
CA ALA A 633 20.91 11.65 25.69
C ALA A 633 20.52 10.56 24.68
N TRP A 634 19.66 9.62 25.09
CA TRP A 634 19.12 8.62 24.18
C TRP A 634 18.22 9.22 23.09
N GLY A 635 17.41 10.24 23.40
CA GLY A 635 16.61 10.96 22.43
C GLY A 635 17.46 11.66 21.36
N LEU A 636 18.61 12.24 21.76
CA LEU A 636 19.59 12.80 20.84
C LEU A 636 20.25 11.72 19.97
N VAL A 637 20.57 10.56 20.56
CA VAL A 637 21.04 9.39 19.79
C VAL A 637 19.97 8.95 18.79
N ALA A 638 18.71 8.78 19.20
CA ALA A 638 17.62 8.42 18.31
C ALA A 638 17.40 9.49 17.22
N LEU A 639 17.58 10.78 17.51
CA LEU A 639 17.46 11.86 16.52
C LEU A 639 18.49 11.71 15.39
N ILE A 640 19.67 11.16 15.68
CA ILE A 640 20.72 10.92 14.69
C ILE A 640 20.53 9.55 14.02
N PHE A 641 20.34 8.51 14.83
CA PHE A 641 20.45 7.10 14.43
C PHE A 641 19.14 6.46 13.96
N LEU A 642 17.97 6.97 14.38
CA LEU A 642 16.66 6.42 13.98
C LEU A 642 16.28 6.94 12.57
N PRO A 643 16.28 6.06 11.56
CA PRO A 643 15.88 6.42 10.20
C PRO A 643 14.36 6.50 10.06
N ASP A 644 13.88 7.32 9.12
CA ASP A 644 12.45 7.44 8.82
C ASP A 644 11.95 6.32 7.89
N SER A 645 12.85 5.74 7.09
CA SER A 645 12.54 4.67 6.14
C SER A 645 13.79 3.85 5.79
N PRO A 646 13.64 2.66 5.19
CA PRO A 646 14.79 1.91 4.68
C PRO A 646 15.65 2.70 3.69
N ALA A 647 15.08 3.66 2.96
CA ALA A 647 15.77 4.46 1.96
C ALA A 647 16.79 5.46 2.55
N ASN A 648 16.53 6.00 3.74
CA ASN A 648 17.38 7.00 4.39
C ASN A 648 18.27 6.45 5.52
N ALA A 649 18.33 5.13 5.65
CA ALA A 649 19.08 4.44 6.70
C ALA A 649 20.58 4.43 6.45
N PHE A 650 21.30 5.39 7.04
CA PHE A 650 22.74 5.56 6.78
C PHE A 650 23.60 4.33 7.12
N TRP A 651 23.19 3.52 8.09
CA TRP A 651 23.88 2.29 8.53
C TRP A 651 23.67 1.08 7.60
N LEU A 652 22.77 1.18 6.61
CA LEU A 652 22.65 0.22 5.50
C LEU A 652 23.45 0.72 4.28
N SER A 653 24.12 -0.20 3.58
CA SER A 653 24.73 0.10 2.28
C SER A 653 23.66 0.38 1.22
N LYS A 654 24.03 1.02 0.11
CA LYS A 654 23.09 1.32 -0.99
C LYS A 654 22.33 0.08 -1.49
N SER A 655 22.98 -1.08 -1.57
CA SER A 655 22.34 -2.37 -1.94
C SER A 655 21.41 -2.90 -0.85
N GLN A 656 21.82 -2.83 0.42
CA GLN A 656 21.00 -3.29 1.54
C GLN A 656 19.74 -2.45 1.73
N ARG A 657 19.79 -1.13 1.48
CA ARG A 657 18.62 -0.24 1.54
C ARG A 657 17.56 -0.62 0.52
N LYS A 658 17.99 -0.94 -0.71
CA LYS A 658 17.10 -1.43 -1.77
C LYS A 658 16.43 -2.73 -1.39
N ILE A 659 17.19 -3.71 -0.89
CA ILE A 659 16.65 -4.99 -0.42
C ILE A 659 15.65 -4.77 0.72
N ALA A 660 15.97 -3.93 1.70
CA ALA A 660 15.09 -3.65 2.82
C ALA A 660 13.77 -2.97 2.38
N ALA A 661 13.83 -1.99 1.48
CA ALA A 661 12.64 -1.34 0.93
C ALA A 661 11.80 -2.32 0.10
N HIS A 662 12.44 -3.09 -0.79
CA HIS A 662 11.78 -4.05 -1.67
C HIS A 662 11.05 -5.14 -0.89
N ARG A 663 11.66 -5.69 0.17
CA ARG A 663 11.05 -6.72 1.02
C ARG A 663 9.71 -6.29 1.61
N VAL A 664 9.60 -5.03 2.05
CA VAL A 664 8.38 -4.48 2.65
C VAL A 664 7.38 -4.08 1.57
N LEU A 665 7.84 -3.56 0.43
CA LEU A 665 7.00 -3.19 -0.71
C LEU A 665 6.25 -4.39 -1.30
N VAL A 666 6.94 -5.52 -1.53
CA VAL A 666 6.32 -6.77 -2.03
C VAL A 666 5.24 -7.29 -1.07
N ASP A 667 5.46 -7.19 0.25
CA ASP A 667 4.46 -7.61 1.25
C ASP A 667 3.28 -6.62 1.36
N SER A 668 3.53 -5.33 1.06
CA SER A 668 2.54 -4.25 1.10
C SER A 668 1.59 -4.25 -0.09
N GLN A 669 1.97 -4.89 -1.21
CA GLN A 669 1.11 -5.06 -2.40
C GLN A 669 -0.11 -5.97 -2.16
N GLY A 670 -0.18 -6.64 -1.00
CA GLY A 670 -1.33 -7.45 -0.58
C GLY A 670 -2.23 -6.80 0.47
N ASN A 671 -2.32 -5.47 0.51
CA ASN A 671 -3.34 -4.73 1.27
C ASN A 671 -4.03 -3.74 0.33
N ALA A 672 -5.36 -3.77 0.28
CA ALA A 672 -6.09 -2.60 -0.18
C ALA A 672 -5.73 -1.39 0.72
N GLN A 673 -5.41 -0.26 0.11
CA GLN A 673 -5.67 1.02 0.76
C GLN A 673 -7.19 1.14 0.92
N GLY A 674 -7.71 0.73 2.07
CA GLY A 674 -9.12 0.85 2.40
C GLY A 674 -9.49 2.32 2.60
N SER A 675 -10.47 2.82 1.85
CA SER A 675 -11.10 4.10 2.17
C SER A 675 -11.86 3.98 3.50
N TYR A 676 -11.97 5.06 4.28
CA TYR A 676 -12.78 5.05 5.48
C TYR A 676 -14.23 4.61 5.19
N GLN A 677 -14.70 3.54 5.87
CA GLN A 677 -16.03 2.96 5.65
C GLN A 677 -16.90 3.07 6.91
N ARG A 678 -17.99 3.84 6.84
CA ARG A 678 -18.86 4.10 8.01
C ARG A 678 -19.48 2.83 8.59
N TYR A 679 -19.85 1.86 7.76
CA TYR A 679 -20.49 0.63 8.24
C TYR A 679 -19.52 -0.21 9.10
N GLN A 680 -18.23 -0.24 8.75
CA GLN A 680 -17.21 -0.95 9.52
C GLN A 680 -17.00 -0.36 10.92
N VAL A 681 -17.23 0.96 11.09
CA VAL A 681 -17.24 1.61 12.40
C VAL A 681 -18.40 1.07 13.25
N VAL A 682 -19.61 1.03 12.66
CA VAL A 682 -20.80 0.51 13.33
C VAL A 682 -20.62 -0.98 13.66
N GLU A 683 -20.01 -1.76 12.76
CA GLU A 683 -19.69 -3.16 12.99
C GLU A 683 -18.72 -3.35 14.16
N ALA A 684 -17.66 -2.53 14.24
CA ALA A 684 -16.71 -2.59 15.36
C ALA A 684 -17.38 -2.44 16.73
N PHE A 685 -18.37 -1.53 16.84
CA PHE A 685 -19.15 -1.31 18.07
C PHE A 685 -20.24 -2.36 18.31
N LYS A 686 -20.69 -3.06 17.27
CA LYS A 686 -21.64 -4.19 17.41
C LYS A 686 -20.95 -5.51 17.71
N ASP A 687 -19.65 -5.61 17.47
CA ASP A 687 -18.91 -6.86 17.62
C ASP A 687 -18.70 -7.22 19.11
N PRO A 688 -19.26 -8.35 19.59
CA PRO A 688 -19.06 -8.81 20.96
C PRO A 688 -17.59 -9.04 21.31
N ALA A 689 -16.74 -9.48 20.36
CA ALA A 689 -15.33 -9.69 20.61
C ALA A 689 -14.61 -8.37 20.96
N THR A 690 -14.99 -7.26 20.31
CA THR A 690 -14.49 -5.92 20.63
C THR A 690 -14.81 -5.55 22.08
N TRP A 691 -16.06 -5.75 22.51
CA TRP A 691 -16.48 -5.44 23.88
C TRP A 691 -15.76 -6.30 24.93
N PHE A 692 -15.60 -7.60 24.69
CA PHE A 692 -14.86 -8.46 25.61
C PHE A 692 -13.40 -8.02 25.73
N LEU A 693 -12.74 -7.62 24.64
CA LEU A 693 -11.38 -7.08 24.66
C LEU A 693 -11.30 -5.72 25.37
N MET A 694 -12.25 -4.83 25.15
CA MET A 694 -12.35 -3.52 25.83
C MET A 694 -12.52 -3.68 27.34
N LEU A 695 -13.48 -4.51 27.77
CA LEU A 695 -13.80 -4.75 29.17
C LEU A 695 -12.68 -5.50 29.88
N TYR A 696 -12.05 -6.48 29.21
CA TYR A 696 -10.82 -7.11 29.68
C TYR A 696 -9.72 -6.07 29.91
N THR A 697 -9.45 -5.23 28.91
CA THR A 697 -8.38 -4.22 28.96
C THR A 697 -8.62 -3.24 30.09
N PHE A 698 -9.83 -2.71 30.23
CA PHE A 698 -10.21 -1.85 31.35
C PHE A 698 -9.95 -2.54 32.70
N SER A 699 -10.43 -3.77 32.86
CA SER A 699 -10.41 -4.51 34.13
C SER A 699 -8.98 -4.78 34.63
N VAL A 700 -8.08 -5.25 33.76
CA VAL A 700 -6.69 -5.51 34.16
C VAL A 700 -5.88 -4.23 34.37
N ASN A 701 -6.26 -3.13 33.71
CA ASN A 701 -5.56 -1.85 33.87
C ASN A 701 -5.94 -1.08 35.14
N ILE A 702 -7.04 -1.45 35.80
CA ILE A 702 -7.31 -1.02 37.18
C ILE A 702 -6.16 -1.46 38.11
N ALA A 703 -5.75 -2.73 38.00
CA ALA A 703 -4.63 -3.24 38.76
C ALA A 703 -3.31 -2.62 38.30
N ASN A 704 -3.08 -2.54 36.98
CA ASN A 704 -1.85 -1.99 36.41
C ASN A 704 -1.57 -0.57 36.91
N GLY A 705 -2.55 0.34 36.80
CA GLY A 705 -2.36 1.74 37.16
C GLY A 705 -2.03 1.93 38.64
N GLY A 706 -2.74 1.20 39.51
CA GLY A 706 -2.49 1.23 40.95
C GLY A 706 -1.12 0.66 41.34
N LEU A 707 -0.80 -0.55 40.88
CA LEU A 707 0.46 -1.22 41.22
C LEU A 707 1.69 -0.52 40.62
N THR A 708 1.55 0.11 39.45
CA THR A 708 2.63 0.90 38.82
C THR A 708 2.96 2.14 39.65
N ALA A 709 1.95 2.85 40.18
CA ALA A 709 2.20 4.08 40.92
C ALA A 709 2.57 3.85 42.39
N PHE A 710 1.97 2.85 43.04
CA PHE A 710 2.14 2.55 44.46
C PHE A 710 3.08 1.38 44.74
N GLY A 711 3.67 0.74 43.71
CA GLY A 711 4.42 -0.51 43.85
C GLY A 711 5.51 -0.46 44.92
N SER A 712 6.30 0.61 44.95
CA SER A 712 7.36 0.77 45.95
C SER A 712 6.81 0.96 47.37
N LEU A 713 5.68 1.68 47.53
CA LEU A 713 4.99 1.83 48.82
C LEU A 713 4.36 0.52 49.30
N VAL A 714 3.79 -0.27 48.38
CA VAL A 714 3.23 -1.59 48.68
C VAL A 714 4.33 -2.54 49.15
N VAL A 715 5.48 -2.55 48.46
CA VAL A 715 6.66 -3.35 48.86
C VAL A 715 7.21 -2.89 50.22
N GLN A 716 7.24 -1.58 50.48
CA GLN A 716 7.58 -1.07 51.80
C GLN A 716 6.62 -1.60 52.88
N GLY A 717 5.34 -1.71 52.55
CA GLY A 717 4.33 -2.29 53.43
C GLY A 717 4.39 -3.80 53.66
N PHE A 718 5.27 -4.50 52.94
CA PHE A 718 5.63 -5.89 53.27
C PHE A 718 6.66 -5.96 54.41
N GLY A 719 7.27 -4.83 54.78
CA GLY A 719 8.25 -4.73 55.86
C GLY A 719 9.69 -4.50 55.39
N TYR A 720 9.92 -4.39 54.08
CA TYR A 720 11.21 -3.94 53.53
C TYR A 720 11.35 -2.43 53.69
N LYS A 721 12.44 -1.94 54.32
CA LYS A 721 12.59 -0.53 54.68
C LYS A 721 13.58 0.22 53.78
N GLY A 722 13.32 1.52 53.61
CA GLY A 722 14.25 2.45 52.94
C GLY A 722 14.64 2.02 51.53
N LEU A 723 15.92 2.18 51.21
CA LEU A 723 16.47 1.85 49.89
C LEU A 723 16.34 0.35 49.55
N GLN A 724 16.35 -0.55 50.54
CA GLN A 724 16.19 -1.98 50.32
C GLN A 724 14.85 -2.33 49.61
N ALA A 725 13.78 -1.55 49.86
CA ALA A 725 12.49 -1.73 49.19
C ALA A 725 12.54 -1.40 47.69
N LEU A 726 13.51 -0.58 47.23
CA LEU A 726 13.76 -0.34 45.81
C LEU A 726 14.49 -1.53 45.17
N LEU A 727 15.51 -2.07 45.86
CA LEU A 727 16.29 -3.20 45.36
C LEU A 727 15.44 -4.48 45.25
N ILE A 728 14.57 -4.71 46.24
CA ILE A 728 13.75 -5.93 46.29
C ILE A 728 12.63 -5.98 45.22
N GLN A 729 12.50 -4.94 44.39
CA GLN A 729 11.61 -4.97 43.23
C GLN A 729 12.23 -5.71 42.02
N MET A 730 13.54 -5.97 42.01
CA MET A 730 14.20 -6.74 40.93
C MET A 730 13.53 -8.09 40.61
N PRO A 731 13.17 -8.94 41.59
CA PRO A 731 12.54 -10.24 41.31
C PRO A 731 11.22 -10.10 40.56
N SER A 732 10.49 -9.00 40.77
CA SER A 732 9.23 -8.74 40.08
C SER A 732 9.45 -8.46 38.58
N GLY A 733 10.51 -7.72 38.23
CA GLY A 733 10.93 -7.52 36.83
C GLY A 733 11.41 -8.80 36.16
N ALA A 734 12.18 -9.65 36.88
CA ALA A 734 12.62 -10.95 36.38
C ALA A 734 11.46 -11.93 36.14
N ALA A 735 10.49 -11.96 37.06
CA ALA A 735 9.26 -12.74 36.91
C ALA A 735 8.45 -12.25 35.70
N GLN A 736 8.27 -10.93 35.58
CA GLN A 736 7.58 -10.32 34.44
C GLN A 736 8.24 -10.69 33.11
N LEU A 737 9.57 -10.60 33.01
CA LEU A 737 10.33 -11.00 31.82
C LEU A 737 10.10 -12.47 31.48
N SER A 738 10.12 -13.34 32.49
CA SER A 738 9.91 -14.78 32.32
C SER A 738 8.52 -15.09 31.77
N PHE A 739 7.46 -14.46 32.32
CA PHE A 739 6.10 -14.63 31.81
C PHE A 739 5.94 -14.16 30.36
N VAL A 740 6.53 -13.02 30.01
CA VAL A 740 6.50 -12.50 28.63
C VAL A 740 7.19 -13.46 27.66
N LEU A 741 8.40 -13.92 27.96
CA LEU A 741 9.16 -14.81 27.08
C LEU A 741 8.51 -16.19 26.94
N ILE A 742 8.08 -16.80 28.06
CA ILE A 742 7.47 -18.13 28.06
C ILE A 742 6.14 -18.11 27.31
N SER A 743 5.27 -17.13 27.58
CA SER A 743 3.96 -17.04 26.93
C SER A 743 4.07 -16.77 25.43
N ALA A 744 5.02 -15.92 25.01
CA ALA A 744 5.30 -15.65 23.61
C ALA A 744 5.83 -16.90 22.88
N ALA A 745 6.77 -17.64 23.51
CA ALA A 745 7.29 -18.89 22.95
C ALA A 745 6.19 -19.97 22.84
N LEU A 746 5.41 -20.17 23.90
CA LEU A 746 4.33 -21.15 23.95
C LEU A 746 3.28 -20.89 22.87
N CYS A 747 2.82 -19.64 22.73
CA CYS A 747 1.83 -19.25 21.72
C CYS A 747 2.39 -19.24 20.28
N SER A 748 3.71 -19.34 20.13
CA SER A 748 4.36 -19.50 18.83
C SER A 748 4.50 -20.97 18.43
N TRP A 749 4.64 -21.88 19.41
CA TRP A 749 4.78 -23.32 19.17
C TRP A 749 3.46 -24.08 19.12
N LEU A 750 2.45 -23.62 19.87
CA LEU A 750 1.16 -24.29 19.97
C LEU A 750 0.06 -23.44 19.30
N PRO A 751 -0.73 -24.01 18.37
CA PRO A 751 -1.84 -23.30 17.75
C PRO A 751 -3.03 -23.18 18.71
N ASN A 752 -3.83 -22.11 18.58
CA ASN A 752 -5.14 -21.94 19.23
C ASN A 752 -5.16 -21.93 20.77
N ILE A 753 -4.03 -21.58 21.40
CA ILE A 753 -3.93 -21.46 22.86
C ILE A 753 -3.88 -20.02 23.37
N ARG A 754 -3.98 -18.99 22.51
CA ARG A 754 -3.64 -17.61 22.91
C ARG A 754 -4.57 -17.07 24.00
N THR A 755 -5.89 -17.22 23.83
CA THR A 755 -6.86 -16.83 24.86
C THR A 755 -6.74 -17.69 26.12
N LEU A 756 -6.37 -18.97 26.00
CA LEU A 756 -6.16 -19.84 27.16
C LEU A 756 -4.95 -19.39 27.97
N THR A 757 -3.83 -19.10 27.31
CA THR A 757 -2.63 -18.54 27.93
C THR A 757 -2.96 -17.23 28.65
N MET A 758 -3.73 -16.34 28.00
CA MET A 758 -4.14 -15.08 28.62
C MET A 758 -5.01 -15.28 29.87
N ILE A 759 -5.93 -16.25 29.86
CA ILE A 759 -6.74 -16.62 31.03
C ILE A 759 -5.83 -17.11 32.15
N ILE A 760 -4.92 -18.05 31.86
CA ILE A 760 -4.00 -18.64 32.85
C ILE A 760 -3.12 -17.55 33.48
N LEU A 761 -2.52 -16.66 32.68
CA LEU A 761 -1.68 -15.56 33.18
C LEU A 761 -2.47 -14.58 34.06
N THR A 762 -3.73 -14.32 33.70
CA THR A 762 -4.61 -13.49 34.52
C THR A 762 -4.95 -14.18 35.85
N LEU A 763 -5.22 -15.49 35.83
CA LEU A 763 -5.46 -16.28 37.04
C LEU A 763 -4.22 -16.38 37.94
N ILE A 764 -3.03 -16.51 37.38
CA ILE A 764 -1.76 -16.41 38.13
C ILE A 764 -1.67 -15.05 38.82
N SER A 765 -2.10 -13.97 38.14
CA SER A 765 -2.11 -12.63 38.73
C SER A 765 -3.14 -12.50 39.86
N VAL A 766 -4.30 -13.14 39.75
CA VAL A 766 -5.29 -13.26 40.84
C VAL A 766 -4.66 -13.95 42.05
N VAL A 767 -3.98 -15.09 41.85
CA VAL A 767 -3.29 -15.81 42.93
C VAL A 767 -2.24 -14.91 43.57
N GLY A 768 -1.46 -14.18 42.78
CA GLY A 768 -0.46 -13.24 43.29
C GLY A 768 -1.06 -12.15 44.18
N MET A 769 -2.17 -11.53 43.75
CA MET A 769 -2.86 -10.53 44.56
C MET A 769 -3.51 -11.12 45.82
N LEU A 770 -4.05 -12.34 45.75
CA LEU A 770 -4.59 -13.04 46.92
C LEU A 770 -3.50 -13.37 47.94
N MET A 771 -2.30 -13.76 47.49
CA MET A 771 -1.15 -13.95 48.38
C MET A 771 -0.78 -12.66 49.10
N MET A 772 -0.76 -11.52 48.40
CA MET A 772 -0.50 -10.21 49.01
C MET A 772 -1.56 -9.81 50.06
N TYR A 773 -2.81 -10.22 49.83
CA TYR A 773 -3.97 -9.88 50.66
C TYR A 773 -4.14 -10.77 51.89
N ALA A 774 -3.95 -12.09 51.73
CA ALA A 774 -4.34 -13.10 52.71
C ALA A 774 -3.17 -13.65 53.54
N LEU A 775 -1.93 -13.54 53.07
CA LEU A 775 -0.77 -13.99 53.85
C LEU A 775 -0.51 -13.05 55.02
N ASP A 776 -0.11 -13.64 56.15
CA ASP A 776 0.24 -12.91 57.35
C ASP A 776 1.36 -11.88 57.10
N HIS A 777 1.31 -10.76 57.81
CA HIS A 777 2.27 -9.66 57.65
C HIS A 777 3.72 -10.09 57.95
N SER A 778 3.92 -11.13 58.76
CA SER A 778 5.25 -11.70 59.03
C SER A 778 5.85 -12.43 57.82
N ASN A 779 5.04 -12.90 56.88
CA ASN A 779 5.50 -13.65 55.71
C ASN A 779 5.87 -12.70 54.54
N GLN A 780 6.96 -11.95 54.73
CA GLN A 780 7.43 -10.94 53.79
C GLN A 780 7.75 -11.53 52.41
N SER A 781 8.42 -12.68 52.37
CA SER A 781 8.82 -13.36 51.13
C SER A 781 7.62 -13.90 50.36
N GLY A 782 6.61 -14.44 51.05
CA GLY A 782 5.36 -14.88 50.43
C GLY A 782 4.57 -13.73 49.82
N ARG A 783 4.49 -12.58 50.49
CA ARG A 783 3.82 -11.37 49.94
C ARG A 783 4.57 -10.80 48.74
N LEU A 784 5.92 -10.82 48.77
CA LEU A 784 6.77 -10.45 47.63
C LEU A 784 6.59 -11.41 46.44
N ALA A 785 6.54 -12.72 46.69
CA ALA A 785 6.22 -13.70 45.66
C ALA A 785 4.84 -13.43 45.05
N GLY A 786 3.86 -13.09 45.88
CA GLY A 786 2.54 -12.63 45.44
C GLY A 786 2.61 -11.42 44.51
N PHE A 787 3.41 -10.41 44.86
CA PHE A 787 3.64 -9.24 44.01
C PHE A 787 4.28 -9.63 42.67
N CYS A 788 5.26 -10.53 42.64
CA CYS A 788 5.87 -11.02 41.41
C CYS A 788 4.87 -11.75 40.50
N LEU A 789 4.02 -12.62 41.07
CA LEU A 789 2.98 -13.32 40.33
C LEU A 789 1.88 -12.38 39.82
N SER A 790 1.59 -11.29 40.56
CA SER A 790 0.58 -10.29 40.17
C SER A 790 0.90 -9.59 38.85
N LEU A 791 2.16 -9.61 38.39
CA LEU A 791 2.61 -8.99 37.15
C LEU A 791 2.48 -9.91 35.93
N ALA A 792 2.03 -11.16 36.09
CA ALA A 792 1.93 -12.14 35.01
C ALA A 792 1.00 -11.67 33.87
N PHE A 793 -0.07 -10.94 34.18
CA PHE A 793 -1.02 -10.41 33.18
C PHE A 793 -0.35 -9.47 32.17
N SER A 794 0.78 -8.84 32.49
CA SER A 794 1.44 -7.89 31.59
C SER A 794 1.90 -8.56 30.28
N ALA A 795 2.14 -9.88 30.31
CA ALA A 795 2.41 -10.69 29.12
C ALA A 795 1.20 -10.80 28.17
N ASN A 796 -0.01 -10.44 28.62
CA ASN A 796 -1.20 -10.47 27.77
C ASN A 796 -1.29 -9.29 26.80
N MET A 797 -0.59 -8.18 27.03
CA MET A 797 -0.60 -7.03 26.12
C MET A 797 -0.15 -7.39 24.69
N PRO A 798 1.04 -7.99 24.48
CA PRO A 798 1.45 -8.42 23.14
C PRO A 798 0.54 -9.52 22.56
N LEU A 799 -0.02 -10.41 23.40
CA LEU A 799 -0.97 -11.43 22.95
C LEU A 799 -2.30 -10.81 22.47
N ALA A 800 -2.81 -9.79 23.15
CA ALA A 800 -4.03 -9.07 22.77
C ALA A 800 -3.85 -8.32 21.44
N MET A 801 -2.72 -7.63 21.24
CA MET A 801 -2.41 -6.98 19.94
C MET A 801 -2.35 -7.99 18.80
N SER A 802 -1.77 -9.17 19.06
CA SER A 802 -1.72 -10.28 18.10
C SER A 802 -3.10 -10.85 17.77
N LEU A 803 -3.98 -10.99 18.77
CA LEU A 803 -5.36 -11.45 18.57
C LEU A 803 -6.17 -10.46 17.73
N ILE A 804 -6.10 -9.16 18.01
CA ILE A 804 -6.81 -8.13 17.22
C ILE A 804 -6.35 -8.18 15.75
N THR A 805 -5.04 -8.26 15.53
CA THR A 805 -4.46 -8.35 14.18
C THR A 805 -4.91 -9.63 13.44
N SER A 806 -5.08 -10.73 14.18
CA SER A 806 -5.43 -12.04 13.60
C SER A 806 -6.93 -12.23 13.39
N ASN A 807 -7.79 -11.58 14.19
CA ASN A 807 -9.24 -11.84 14.22
C ASN A 807 -10.08 -10.71 13.64
N VAL A 808 -9.58 -9.47 13.60
CA VAL A 808 -10.34 -8.32 13.09
C VAL A 808 -9.89 -7.97 11.67
N ALA A 809 -10.77 -8.22 10.69
CA ALA A 809 -10.55 -7.82 9.30
C ALA A 809 -11.32 -6.52 8.97
N GLY A 810 -11.01 -5.90 7.83
CA GLY A 810 -11.45 -4.54 7.48
C GLY A 810 -10.51 -3.47 8.06
N TYR A 811 -10.05 -2.57 7.19
CA TYR A 811 -9.12 -1.49 7.53
C TYR A 811 -9.73 -0.54 8.56
N THR A 812 -10.96 -0.10 8.34
CA THR A 812 -11.65 0.83 9.23
C THR A 812 -12.05 0.14 10.53
N LYS A 813 -12.61 -1.09 10.48
CA LYS A 813 -12.99 -1.86 11.68
C LYS A 813 -11.79 -2.07 12.60
N ARG A 814 -10.66 -2.55 12.07
CA ARG A 814 -9.44 -2.81 12.85
C ARG A 814 -8.88 -1.55 13.52
N SER A 815 -8.88 -0.42 12.80
CA SER A 815 -8.45 0.87 13.37
C SER A 815 -9.33 1.29 14.55
N VAL A 816 -10.65 1.17 14.41
CA VAL A 816 -11.62 1.50 15.48
C VAL A 816 -11.46 0.59 16.69
N VAL A 817 -11.29 -0.73 16.50
CA VAL A 817 -11.08 -1.68 17.61
C VAL A 817 -9.80 -1.34 18.38
N ASN A 818 -8.69 -1.08 17.68
CA ASN A 818 -7.42 -0.67 18.32
C ASN A 818 -7.57 0.64 19.12
N ALA A 819 -8.29 1.63 18.59
CA ALA A 819 -8.58 2.88 19.28
C ALA A 819 -9.40 2.64 20.56
N CYS A 820 -10.46 1.83 20.48
CA CYS A 820 -11.31 1.51 21.64
C CYS A 820 -10.54 0.81 22.76
N VAL A 821 -9.70 -0.16 22.42
CA VAL A 821 -8.82 -0.85 23.38
C VAL A 821 -7.83 0.13 24.02
N SER A 822 -7.24 1.04 23.24
CA SER A 822 -6.31 2.06 23.74
C SER A 822 -6.98 3.04 24.71
N VAL A 823 -8.23 3.45 24.42
CA VAL A 823 -9.01 4.29 25.34
C VAL A 823 -9.28 3.55 26.65
N MET A 824 -9.70 2.28 26.60
CA MET A 824 -9.94 1.49 27.81
C MET A 824 -8.67 1.22 28.63
N TYR A 825 -7.51 1.13 27.97
CA TYR A 825 -6.22 1.11 28.65
C TYR A 825 -6.01 2.39 29.48
N CYS A 826 -6.20 3.58 28.88
CA CYS A 826 -6.09 4.84 29.60
C CYS A 826 -7.10 4.94 30.73
N VAL A 827 -8.38 4.62 30.47
CA VAL A 827 -9.46 4.70 31.47
C VAL A 827 -9.18 3.77 32.67
N GLY A 828 -8.74 2.53 32.43
CA GLY A 828 -8.37 1.61 33.51
C GLY A 828 -7.22 2.16 34.37
N ASN A 829 -6.19 2.72 33.73
CA ASN A 829 -5.06 3.31 34.45
C ASN A 829 -5.37 4.66 35.12
N ILE A 830 -6.42 5.38 34.69
CA ILE A 830 -6.96 6.55 35.41
C ILE A 830 -7.67 6.10 36.67
N VAL A 831 -8.50 5.06 36.57
CA VAL A 831 -9.35 4.55 37.64
C VAL A 831 -8.54 3.80 38.71
N GLY A 832 -7.54 3.00 38.32
CA GLY A 832 -6.74 2.15 39.20
C GLY A 832 -6.15 2.84 40.44
N PRO A 833 -5.33 3.90 40.27
CA PRO A 833 -4.73 4.63 41.38
C PRO A 833 -5.73 5.19 42.38
N GLN A 834 -6.99 5.45 41.97
CA GLN A 834 -8.01 6.06 42.83
C GLN A 834 -8.49 5.15 43.96
N PHE A 835 -8.19 3.84 43.88
CA PHE A 835 -8.42 2.88 44.96
C PHE A 835 -7.29 2.85 46.00
N PHE A 836 -6.19 3.53 45.75
CA PHE A 836 -5.06 3.66 46.67
C PHE A 836 -5.07 5.07 47.27
N SER A 837 -4.75 5.18 48.56
CA SER A 837 -4.53 6.45 49.26
C SER A 837 -3.29 6.33 50.13
N VAL A 838 -2.50 7.40 50.24
CA VAL A 838 -1.35 7.41 51.17
C VAL A 838 -1.77 7.28 52.63
N ASP A 839 -3.02 7.62 52.96
CA ASP A 839 -3.59 7.47 54.30
C ASP A 839 -3.82 6.00 54.70
N GLU A 840 -3.80 5.07 53.74
CA GLU A 840 -3.95 3.63 53.97
C GLU A 840 -2.60 2.90 54.04
N ALA A 841 -1.50 3.65 54.06
CA ALA A 841 -0.20 3.10 54.34
C ALA A 841 -0.21 2.38 55.71
N PRO A 842 0.50 1.25 55.85
CA PRO A 842 1.34 0.61 54.84
C PRO A 842 0.63 -0.44 53.96
N ASN A 843 -0.64 -0.75 54.22
CA ASN A 843 -1.25 -2.01 53.73
C ASN A 843 -2.12 -1.87 52.47
N TYR A 844 -2.62 -0.67 52.17
CA TYR A 844 -3.41 -0.38 50.95
C TYR A 844 -4.52 -1.41 50.62
N PRO A 845 -5.36 -1.83 51.59
CA PRO A 845 -6.29 -2.95 51.40
C PRO A 845 -7.35 -2.69 50.33
N ARG A 846 -7.82 -1.44 50.17
CA ARG A 846 -8.78 -1.08 49.11
C ARG A 846 -8.18 -1.26 47.72
N GLY A 847 -6.96 -0.80 47.52
CA GLY A 847 -6.22 -0.95 46.26
C GLY A 847 -6.00 -2.42 45.88
N ILE A 848 -5.56 -3.24 46.85
CA ILE A 848 -5.37 -4.68 46.65
C ILE A 848 -6.70 -5.38 46.28
N ARG A 849 -7.80 -5.08 46.99
CA ARG A 849 -9.13 -5.64 46.68
C ARG A 849 -9.63 -5.23 45.29
N ALA A 850 -9.43 -3.97 44.91
CA ALA A 850 -9.78 -3.47 43.58
C ALA A 850 -8.99 -4.17 42.47
N SER A 851 -7.69 -4.41 42.68
CA SER A 851 -6.86 -5.18 41.75
C SER A 851 -7.30 -6.64 41.62
N ILE A 852 -7.69 -7.30 42.73
CA ILE A 852 -8.26 -8.66 42.69
C ILE A 852 -9.54 -8.66 41.85
N ALA A 853 -10.47 -7.74 42.12
CA ALA A 853 -11.71 -7.63 41.37
C ALA A 853 -11.45 -7.37 39.88
N GLY A 854 -10.50 -6.49 39.55
CA GLY A 854 -10.06 -6.21 38.19
C GLY A 854 -9.52 -7.44 37.46
N PHE A 855 -8.66 -8.24 38.10
CA PHE A 855 -8.16 -9.48 37.48
C PHE A 855 -9.23 -10.57 37.37
N CYS A 856 -10.12 -10.72 38.36
CA CYS A 856 -11.24 -11.67 38.27
C CYS A 856 -12.20 -11.31 37.12
N LEU A 857 -12.55 -10.03 36.98
CA LEU A 857 -13.34 -9.55 35.84
C LEU A 857 -12.59 -9.71 34.52
N GLY A 858 -11.28 -9.44 34.51
CA GLY A 858 -10.43 -9.69 33.34
C GLY A 858 -10.46 -11.14 32.88
N ALA A 859 -10.29 -12.09 33.81
CA ALA A 859 -10.37 -13.52 33.52
C ALA A 859 -11.77 -13.91 33.01
N PHE A 860 -12.83 -13.37 33.63
CA PHE A 860 -14.21 -13.58 33.18
C PHE A 860 -14.43 -13.12 31.72
N TRP A 861 -14.01 -11.90 31.36
CA TRP A 861 -14.16 -11.39 30.00
C TRP A 861 -13.33 -12.16 28.98
N LEU A 862 -12.14 -12.66 29.35
CA LEU A 862 -11.37 -13.55 28.48
C LEU A 862 -12.02 -14.92 28.29
N ILE A 863 -12.67 -15.46 29.32
CA ILE A 863 -13.47 -16.70 29.22
C ILE A 863 -14.65 -16.45 28.27
N CYS A 864 -15.37 -15.34 28.42
CA CYS A 864 -16.45 -14.95 27.51
C CYS A 864 -15.95 -14.82 26.06
N LEU A 865 -14.80 -14.16 25.85
CA LEU A 865 -14.17 -14.04 24.54
C LEU A 865 -13.85 -15.42 23.96
N ARG A 866 -13.20 -16.29 24.73
CA ARG A 866 -12.85 -17.64 24.27
C ARG A 866 -14.09 -18.45 23.89
N VAL A 867 -15.12 -18.46 24.75
CA VAL A 867 -16.38 -19.15 24.48
C VAL A 867 -17.03 -18.61 23.21
N TYR A 868 -17.09 -17.28 23.06
CA TYR A 868 -17.64 -16.64 21.86
C TYR A 868 -16.89 -17.05 20.59
N LEU A 869 -15.55 -16.97 20.58
CA LEU A 869 -14.74 -17.35 19.41
C LEU A 869 -14.87 -18.84 19.06
N VAL A 870 -14.92 -19.73 20.07
CA VAL A 870 -15.18 -21.16 19.86
C VAL A 870 -16.56 -21.41 19.27
N LEU A 871 -17.60 -20.72 19.77
CA LEU A 871 -18.95 -20.85 19.24
C LEU A 871 -19.05 -20.32 17.80
N GLN A 872 -18.40 -19.21 17.49
CA GLN A 872 -18.35 -18.67 16.13
C GLN A 872 -17.61 -19.60 15.18
N ASN A 873 -16.47 -20.17 15.58
CA ASN A 873 -15.78 -21.17 14.78
C ASN A 873 -16.64 -22.42 14.53
N LYS A 874 -17.39 -22.89 15.55
CA LYS A 874 -18.33 -24.01 15.37
C LYS A 874 -19.51 -23.66 14.47
N ARG A 875 -20.04 -22.44 14.51
CA ARG A 875 -21.11 -21.97 13.61
C ARG A 875 -20.62 -21.91 12.16
N ARG A 876 -19.49 -21.24 11.94
CA ARG A 876 -18.86 -21.12 10.60
C ARG A 876 -18.51 -22.49 10.01
N ALA A 877 -17.97 -23.40 10.82
CA ALA A 877 -17.69 -24.78 10.37
C ALA A 877 -18.95 -25.55 9.93
N LYS A 878 -20.13 -25.25 10.49
CA LYS A 878 -21.41 -25.85 10.09
C LYS A 878 -22.01 -25.24 8.83
N GLU A 879 -21.64 -24.01 8.49
CA GLU A 879 -22.08 -23.31 7.27
C GLU A 879 -21.25 -23.71 6.03
N LEU A 880 -20.10 -24.35 6.23
CA LEU A 880 -19.12 -24.78 5.20
C LEU A 880 -19.17 -26.25 4.67
N PRO A 881 -20.15 -27.15 4.93
CA PRO A 881 -20.09 -28.52 4.39
C PRO A 881 -20.11 -28.62 2.85
N ASN A 882 -20.52 -27.58 2.12
CA ASN A 882 -20.78 -27.63 0.66
C ASN A 882 -20.01 -26.61 -0.20
N SER A 883 -18.92 -26.01 0.27
CA SER A 883 -18.13 -25.06 -0.55
C SER A 883 -16.69 -25.54 -0.77
N SER A 884 -16.52 -26.43 -1.74
CA SER A 884 -15.22 -26.79 -2.34
C SER A 884 -14.76 -25.68 -3.31
N GLY A 885 -14.36 -24.52 -2.78
CA GLY A 885 -14.00 -23.37 -3.61
C GLY A 885 -13.64 -22.09 -2.84
N THR A 886 -12.96 -22.19 -1.70
CA THR A 886 -12.61 -20.98 -0.94
C THR A 886 -11.38 -20.28 -1.51
N VAL A 887 -11.62 -19.10 -2.08
CA VAL A 887 -10.66 -18.01 -2.31
C VAL A 887 -9.68 -17.90 -1.12
N PRO A 888 -8.35 -17.87 -1.35
CA PRO A 888 -7.38 -17.76 -0.27
C PRO A 888 -7.67 -16.55 0.62
N ARG A 889 -7.52 -16.70 1.94
CA ARG A 889 -7.69 -15.61 2.94
C ARG A 889 -6.90 -14.35 2.57
N GLU A 890 -5.79 -14.52 1.86
CA GLU A 890 -4.92 -13.47 1.35
C GLU A 890 -5.60 -12.61 0.27
N VAL A 891 -6.48 -13.19 -0.56
CA VAL A 891 -7.28 -12.51 -1.60
C VAL A 891 -8.49 -11.80 -0.98
N LEU A 892 -9.13 -12.38 0.03
CA LEU A 892 -10.22 -11.71 0.78
C LEU A 892 -9.72 -10.56 1.67
N MET A 893 -8.42 -10.51 1.98
CA MET A 893 -7.76 -9.36 2.62
C MET A 893 -7.33 -8.27 1.62
N MET A 894 -7.35 -8.57 0.31
CA MET A 894 -7.16 -7.56 -0.75
C MET A 894 -8.45 -6.80 -1.06
N GLU A 895 -9.61 -7.37 -0.73
CA GLU A 895 -10.87 -6.63 -0.63
C GLU A 895 -10.98 -6.07 0.81
N ASP A 896 -11.32 -4.80 1.00
CA ASP A 896 -11.46 -4.19 2.35
C ASP A 896 -12.75 -4.68 3.06
N LYS A 897 -12.90 -6.00 3.20
CA LYS A 897 -14.02 -6.70 3.85
C LYS A 897 -13.73 -7.00 5.32
N THR A 898 -14.77 -6.98 6.15
CA THR A 898 -14.67 -7.28 7.58
C THR A 898 -14.65 -8.78 7.88
N ASP A 899 -14.29 -9.17 9.10
CA ASP A 899 -14.25 -10.58 9.49
C ASP A 899 -15.64 -11.23 9.53
N TRP A 900 -16.72 -10.44 9.53
CA TRP A 900 -18.10 -10.91 9.37
C TRP A 900 -18.46 -11.15 7.91
N GLU A 901 -17.85 -10.43 6.98
CA GLU A 901 -18.09 -10.52 5.53
C GLU A 901 -17.27 -11.65 4.87
N ILE A 902 -16.14 -12.05 5.47
CA ILE A 902 -15.24 -13.10 4.95
C ILE A 902 -15.84 -14.50 5.17
N PRO A 903 -16.29 -15.21 4.11
CA PRO A 903 -16.81 -16.56 4.23
C PRO A 903 -15.67 -17.54 4.59
N GLY A 904 -15.92 -18.46 5.51
CA GLY A 904 -14.96 -19.53 5.82
C GLY A 904 -13.76 -19.16 6.71
N GLY A 905 -13.62 -17.90 7.13
CA GLY A 905 -12.52 -17.50 8.03
C GLY A 905 -12.69 -18.05 9.45
N GLN A 906 -11.70 -18.82 9.94
CA GLN A 906 -11.62 -19.26 11.33
C GLN A 906 -10.95 -18.20 12.21
N TYR A 907 -11.56 -17.90 13.36
CA TYR A 907 -10.96 -17.07 14.40
C TYR A 907 -9.85 -17.84 15.12
N VAL A 908 -8.73 -17.16 15.38
CA VAL A 908 -7.66 -17.67 16.22
C VAL A 908 -8.10 -17.65 17.68
N LEU A 909 -7.90 -18.78 18.37
CA LEU A 909 -8.22 -18.96 19.78
C LEU A 909 -7.06 -18.67 20.72
#